data_AF-D2V7M3-F1
#
_entry.id   AF-D2V7M3-F1
#
_cell.length_a   1.000
_cell.length_b   1.000
_cell.length_c   1.000
_cell.angle_alpha   90.00
_cell.angle_beta   90.00
_cell.angle_gamma   90.00
#
_symmetry.space_group_name_H-M   'P 1'
#
loop_
_entity.id
_entity.type
_entity.pdbx_description
1 polymer ?
#
loop_
_entity_poly.entity_id
_entity_poly.type
_entity_poly.pdbx_seq_one_letter_code
_entity_poly.pdbx_strand_id
1 'polypeptide(L)'
;MTDIGSSISQNLIRANLNNKTLQNTLSTFLSVKIQGSKRGWKWYLSTLLFHSLFLYISVFIPSIRNGEVGELYSNIIYSIINFPITLLVDMWGYYASIGIGLGVMMFVMMNLVLCIASVWVVTKALDNIRYVRIGLWIFGNLLLVLSPLFVNILVGFYNCSNLINETTLERLLYRYNQVSCIDSGNMVVIVLAIGCLAILFALIILNRLIVSDMNTYDRVPFCSSYPIHIMTLDIVNFMGVLLIFSIPLEYKIISDSLNIVMSLIFASVTFYFKTCFNTVDNSILFAVAGARTGVSIGSLVSTILKGNNFYLQIIGLPLTFGLAIIFFVIFIILMELYQRLIINSVRKTLLSGIDLKSSDRKSILACVDVNCTNIMQENHGRGYFSKLSFYFSQYHRIKHAIVAGDVTERELYLLTAKTLINKNIRDPKCLFYISMLLAHAEEDESINLDKSIDILYHIVRHSKNIFMRTISLYKSLELQEHRLNISSINSSDLGDDGTIKELKYNQDMLLSLHRDFWKELIEESPQYSTIEKIANKIAEITVECNQMFEELMGSKRSKQILRLYATYVELFQFDKVKSETLYEEANRLEKDARGLYMSAKRPRKESQVVPTSFDPTESDLFSEAPVSEVDEEEEHEMHKDLLFRNGIRNKPNESLRNSLFILIFVIIFSVGLGGASFAIYIGSSIRVGVVNLNSACLTEEVGMSVIRNVRSMQSAINYYINYGSDWKTEYDSLPTETFQEYIQNYLHRMENDKNVLHDLILLAQKGVFDAPIYTAYGAGEHTALIPTIRDNGYYSGTVQIRRISVNEFTNNLKSFLERIQESFPLNDLLLLSNSTTISQSTRDQLVRSVINGTFMNSIQDYSFMYYWSNRDNAFDVLSAFCSNYVDSSQLSTTSLLSYFQIYLVAGSLALLPIAMCFIITVLYRQYYLKRLVKTIKKETPRDKIARIYQSLSKQSSIDSSLDSSLISKITKAKYTLIVSVMVLVLVNPFCLGMFYNEINGNAVSALKTYYNIQAGARVIYFVQICGYYLSELLSVYGLGNTNNFGATNIAHPFLRTSSTFDELSHILLDQIDGLSSNYTDLIFGNINIPYDTPLVGIYPSMDKTLKFGVSDNCTEYLQANNFTFNVQNYYSYCIGVEYMMSEFVSTSSKVSELTKKFYKYQSTNFTMQEISTLFFEHYTNQARSYPLSLKLASFMQEFARVSSEIQLCFCIVIYYFGYLYFFNFL
;
A
#
# COMPACT_ATOMS: atom_id res chain seq x y z
N MET A 1 48.90 -21.06 27.05
CA MET A 1 47.82 -20.82 28.05
C MET A 1 47.50 -19.34 28.24
N THR A 2 48.36 -18.40 27.83
CA THR A 2 48.16 -16.94 27.90
C THR A 2 47.28 -16.37 26.77
N ASP A 3 47.18 -17.01 25.60
CA ASP A 3 46.34 -16.54 24.48
C ASP A 3 44.85 -16.92 24.56
N ILE A 4 44.47 -17.85 25.45
CA ILE A 4 43.07 -18.27 25.61
C ILE A 4 42.33 -17.28 26.54
N GLY A 5 43.02 -16.67 27.50
CA GLY A 5 42.46 -15.68 28.43
C GLY A 5 42.07 -14.34 27.79
N SER A 6 42.82 -13.89 26.77
CA SER A 6 42.53 -12.63 26.06
C SER A 6 41.31 -12.74 25.14
N SER A 7 41.04 -13.92 24.58
CA SER A 7 39.85 -14.18 23.73
C SER A 7 38.54 -14.27 24.52
N ILE A 8 38.61 -14.69 25.79
CA ILE A 8 37.46 -14.86 26.68
C ILE A 8 37.04 -13.50 27.28
N SER A 9 38.01 -12.65 27.67
CA SER A 9 37.70 -11.29 28.15
C SER A 9 37.15 -10.40 27.03
N GLN A 10 37.70 -10.50 25.81
CA GLN A 10 37.23 -9.74 24.64
C GLN A 10 35.77 -10.04 24.25
N ASN A 11 35.27 -11.25 24.50
CA ASN A 11 33.86 -11.61 24.25
C ASN A 11 32.92 -11.14 25.37
N LEU A 12 33.39 -11.14 26.63
CA LEU A 12 32.66 -10.61 27.79
C LEU A 12 32.35 -9.11 27.65
N ILE A 13 33.27 -8.36 27.04
CA ILE A 13 33.23 -6.90 26.86
C ILE A 13 32.31 -6.46 25.70
N ARG A 14 32.11 -7.31 24.68
CA ARG A 14 31.15 -7.08 23.58
C ARG A 14 29.69 -6.99 24.08
N ALA A 15 29.39 -7.49 25.27
CA ALA A 15 28.03 -7.55 25.80
C ALA A 15 27.54 -6.23 26.43
N ASN A 16 28.37 -5.48 27.15
CA ASN A 16 27.82 -4.45 28.06
C ASN A 16 27.35 -3.13 27.40
N LEU A 17 27.78 -2.77 26.18
CA LEU A 17 27.51 -1.43 25.60
C LEU A 17 26.26 -1.37 24.70
N ASN A 18 26.06 -2.35 23.81
CA ASN A 18 24.78 -2.51 23.09
C ASN A 18 23.63 -2.82 24.07
N ASN A 19 23.97 -3.41 25.21
CA ASN A 19 22.99 -3.61 26.27
C ASN A 19 22.46 -2.29 26.80
N LYS A 20 23.21 -1.17 26.84
CA LYS A 20 22.71 0.04 27.50
C LYS A 20 21.65 0.80 26.71
N THR A 21 21.82 1.00 25.40
CA THR A 21 20.77 1.63 24.58
C THR A 21 19.55 0.73 24.45
N LEU A 22 19.77 -0.58 24.26
CA LEU A 22 18.72 -1.58 24.27
C LEU A 22 18.03 -1.65 25.65
N GLN A 23 18.77 -1.53 26.74
CA GLN A 23 18.28 -1.49 28.11
C GLN A 23 17.47 -0.23 28.35
N ASN A 24 17.89 0.92 27.82
CA ASN A 24 17.14 2.18 27.92
C ASN A 24 15.85 2.14 27.10
N THR A 25 15.87 1.59 25.88
CA THR A 25 14.64 1.46 25.08
C THR A 25 13.71 0.41 25.68
N LEU A 26 14.23 -0.75 26.08
CA LEU A 26 13.45 -1.79 26.76
C LEU A 26 12.96 -1.33 28.13
N SER A 27 13.72 -0.55 28.89
CA SER A 27 13.26 0.03 30.16
C SER A 27 12.19 1.08 29.93
N THR A 28 12.28 1.87 28.86
CA THR A 28 11.20 2.77 28.44
C THR A 28 9.95 1.97 28.08
N PHE A 29 10.07 0.89 27.31
CA PHE A 29 8.91 0.03 27.00
C PHE A 29 8.34 -0.68 28.23
N LEU A 30 9.19 -1.15 29.15
CA LEU A 30 8.79 -1.78 30.41
C LEU A 30 8.09 -0.80 31.34
N SER A 31 8.57 0.45 31.42
CA SER A 31 7.94 1.52 32.21
C SER A 31 6.66 2.05 31.58
N VAL A 32 6.42 1.83 30.28
CA VAL A 32 5.12 2.07 29.63
C VAL A 32 4.15 0.89 29.85
N LYS A 33 4.64 -0.30 30.21
CA LYS A 33 3.81 -1.49 30.41
C LYS A 33 3.02 -1.44 31.73
N ILE A 34 1.86 -2.08 31.78
CA ILE A 34 1.11 -2.31 33.02
C ILE A 34 1.83 -3.40 33.83
N GLN A 35 2.29 -3.06 35.03
CA GLN A 35 3.20 -3.89 35.85
C GLN A 35 2.50 -4.66 36.98
N GLY A 36 1.17 -4.63 37.08
CA GLY A 36 0.43 -5.37 38.11
C GLY A 36 0.07 -6.78 37.69
N SER A 37 0.16 -7.76 38.60
CA SER A 37 -0.30 -9.12 38.31
C SER A 37 -1.81 -9.13 38.04
N LYS A 38 -2.23 -9.61 36.87
CA LYS A 38 -3.64 -9.70 36.46
C LYS A 38 -4.28 -10.92 37.10
N ARG A 39 -4.67 -10.77 38.36
CA ARG A 39 -5.40 -11.79 39.12
C ARG A 39 -6.91 -11.54 39.05
N GLY A 40 -7.68 -12.61 38.95
CA GLY A 40 -9.14 -12.59 38.98
C GLY A 40 -9.78 -13.06 37.68
N TRP A 41 -11.00 -13.58 37.80
CA TRP A 41 -11.76 -14.17 36.69
C TRP A 41 -12.08 -13.16 35.58
N LYS A 42 -12.26 -11.87 35.91
CA LYS A 42 -12.55 -10.81 34.94
C LYS A 42 -11.43 -10.65 33.91
N TRP A 43 -10.17 -10.59 34.38
CA TRP A 43 -8.99 -10.51 33.51
C TRP A 43 -8.80 -11.78 32.69
N TYR A 44 -9.03 -12.95 33.30
CA TYR A 44 -8.98 -14.23 32.60
C TYR A 44 -9.98 -14.27 31.44
N LEU A 45 -11.25 -13.96 31.71
CA LEU A 45 -12.32 -13.99 30.72
C LEU A 45 -12.11 -12.93 29.63
N SER A 46 -11.72 -11.71 29.99
CA SER A 46 -11.46 -10.64 29.03
C SER A 46 -10.32 -11.00 28.08
N THR A 47 -9.20 -11.51 28.59
CA THR A 47 -8.05 -11.92 27.78
C THR A 47 -8.39 -13.14 26.92
N LEU A 48 -9.17 -14.09 27.46
CA LEU A 48 -9.64 -15.26 26.71
C LEU A 48 -10.53 -14.85 25.53
N LEU A 49 -11.53 -14.00 25.77
CA LEU A 49 -12.44 -13.50 24.73
C LEU A 49 -11.65 -12.76 23.64
N PHE A 50 -10.75 -11.86 24.03
CA PHE A 50 -9.91 -11.10 23.10
C PHE A 50 -9.04 -12.02 22.23
N HIS A 51 -8.31 -12.96 22.84
CA HIS A 51 -7.46 -13.88 22.08
C HIS A 51 -8.27 -14.86 21.25
N SER A 52 -9.44 -15.32 21.72
CA SER A 52 -10.31 -16.19 20.95
C SER A 52 -10.81 -15.51 19.68
N LEU A 53 -11.22 -14.23 19.78
CA LEU A 53 -11.61 -13.43 18.63
C LEU A 53 -10.43 -13.18 17.68
N PHE A 54 -9.27 -12.83 18.23
CA PHE A 54 -8.06 -12.61 17.44
C PHE A 54 -7.59 -13.87 16.68
N LEU A 55 -7.59 -15.03 17.35
CA LEU A 55 -7.24 -16.32 16.73
C LEU A 55 -8.29 -16.72 15.69
N TYR A 56 -9.57 -16.52 15.98
CA TYR A 56 -10.66 -16.75 15.02
C TYR A 56 -10.45 -15.92 13.73
N ILE A 57 -10.22 -14.61 13.87
CA ILE A 57 -9.93 -13.72 12.74
C ILE A 57 -8.72 -14.26 11.95
N SER A 58 -7.66 -14.66 12.64
CA SER A 58 -6.47 -15.18 11.98
C SER A 58 -6.71 -16.45 11.15
N VAL A 59 -7.59 -17.36 11.58
CA VAL A 59 -7.88 -18.59 10.82
C VAL A 59 -8.56 -18.27 9.49
N PHE A 60 -9.49 -17.32 9.48
CA PHE A 60 -10.39 -17.09 8.34
C PHE A 60 -9.97 -15.98 7.37
N ILE A 61 -8.91 -15.21 7.66
CA ILE A 61 -8.36 -14.21 6.72
C ILE A 61 -8.19 -14.74 5.28
N PRO A 62 -7.63 -15.94 5.02
CA PRO A 62 -7.48 -16.44 3.66
C PRO A 62 -8.81 -16.66 2.92
N SER A 63 -9.94 -16.72 3.63
CA SER A 63 -11.26 -16.99 3.05
C SER A 63 -12.07 -15.74 2.69
N ILE A 64 -11.58 -14.54 3.00
CA ILE A 64 -12.36 -13.29 2.86
C ILE A 64 -12.95 -13.13 1.45
N ARG A 65 -12.15 -13.43 0.41
CA ARG A 65 -12.53 -13.25 -1.00
C ARG A 65 -13.20 -14.47 -1.65
N ASN A 66 -13.58 -15.49 -0.86
CA ASN A 66 -14.25 -16.70 -1.38
C ASN A 66 -15.77 -16.56 -1.47
N GLY A 67 -16.35 -15.65 -0.69
CA GLY A 67 -17.78 -15.34 -0.71
C GLY A 67 -18.25 -14.52 -1.91
N GLU A 68 -17.53 -14.52 -3.02
CA GLU A 68 -17.87 -13.77 -4.24
C GLU A 68 -17.86 -14.66 -5.49
N VAL A 69 -17.51 -15.95 -5.33
CA VAL A 69 -17.33 -16.91 -6.44
C VAL A 69 -18.53 -17.86 -6.56
N GLY A 70 -19.51 -17.81 -5.65
CA GLY A 70 -20.68 -18.71 -5.65
C GLY A 70 -22.02 -17.99 -5.56
N GLU A 71 -23.10 -18.75 -5.70
CA GLU A 71 -24.47 -18.28 -5.49
C GLU A 71 -24.69 -17.68 -4.08
N LEU A 72 -25.80 -16.95 -3.95
CA LEU A 72 -26.28 -16.22 -2.77
C LEU A 72 -26.00 -16.92 -1.41
N TYR A 73 -26.15 -18.24 -1.33
CA TYR A 73 -25.91 -19.02 -0.11
C TYR A 73 -24.45 -19.09 0.34
N SER A 74 -23.51 -19.26 -0.59
CA SER A 74 -22.07 -19.30 -0.27
C SER A 74 -21.62 -17.95 0.27
N ASN A 75 -22.10 -16.87 -0.36
CA ASN A 75 -21.77 -15.50 0.00
C ASN A 75 -22.27 -15.18 1.42
N ILE A 76 -23.53 -15.51 1.75
CA ILE A 76 -24.07 -15.32 3.10
C ILE A 76 -23.22 -16.02 4.16
N ILE A 77 -22.83 -17.28 3.92
CA ILE A 77 -22.07 -18.05 4.91
C ILE A 77 -20.66 -17.46 5.08
N TYR A 78 -19.96 -17.14 3.99
CA TYR A 78 -18.66 -16.46 4.08
C TYR A 78 -18.75 -15.07 4.72
N SER A 79 -19.82 -14.32 4.49
CA SER A 79 -20.07 -13.04 5.17
C SER A 79 -20.29 -13.21 6.67
N ILE A 80 -20.99 -14.27 7.11
CA ILE A 80 -21.19 -14.56 8.54
C ILE A 80 -19.86 -14.91 9.21
N ILE A 81 -19.06 -15.78 8.58
CA ILE A 81 -17.77 -16.21 9.13
C ILE A 81 -16.80 -15.05 9.24
N ASN A 82 -16.70 -14.27 8.16
CA ASN A 82 -15.77 -13.15 8.06
C ASN A 82 -16.34 -11.88 8.68
N PHE A 83 -17.52 -11.91 9.32
CA PHE A 83 -18.14 -10.75 9.95
C PHE A 83 -17.21 -9.99 10.89
N PRO A 84 -16.40 -10.64 11.77
CA PRO A 84 -15.46 -9.92 12.63
C PRO A 84 -14.33 -9.20 11.88
N ILE A 85 -14.08 -9.59 10.62
CA ILE A 85 -13.03 -9.03 9.76
C ILE A 85 -13.61 -7.93 8.87
N THR A 86 -14.80 -8.13 8.32
CA THR A 86 -15.38 -7.22 7.33
C THR A 86 -16.39 -6.25 7.92
N LEU A 87 -17.04 -6.59 9.04
CA LEU A 87 -18.23 -5.88 9.59
C LEU A 87 -19.31 -5.58 8.53
N LEU A 88 -19.38 -6.39 7.47
CA LEU A 88 -20.26 -6.15 6.31
C LEU A 88 -20.04 -4.76 5.68
N VAL A 89 -18.83 -4.20 5.77
CA VAL A 89 -18.43 -2.97 5.08
C VAL A 89 -18.66 -3.09 3.57
N ASP A 90 -18.65 -4.32 3.03
CA ASP A 90 -18.98 -4.60 1.64
C ASP A 90 -20.41 -4.18 1.24
N MET A 91 -21.32 -4.00 2.20
CA MET A 91 -22.69 -3.50 1.96
C MET A 91 -22.82 -1.98 2.12
N TRP A 92 -21.77 -1.28 2.55
CA TRP A 92 -21.86 0.15 2.82
C TRP A 92 -21.63 0.97 1.56
N GLY A 93 -22.37 2.08 1.42
CA GLY A 93 -22.16 3.02 0.33
C GLY A 93 -20.76 3.66 0.36
N TYR A 94 -20.30 4.16 -0.80
CA TYR A 94 -18.98 4.77 -0.94
C TYR A 94 -18.72 5.91 0.05
N TYR A 95 -19.65 6.87 0.16
CA TYR A 95 -19.51 8.01 1.07
C TYR A 95 -19.51 7.61 2.55
N ALA A 96 -20.32 6.63 2.94
CA ALA A 96 -20.29 6.08 4.29
C ALA A 96 -18.91 5.47 4.59
N SER A 97 -18.37 4.72 3.63
CA SER A 97 -17.06 4.10 3.75
C SER A 97 -15.93 5.12 3.85
N ILE A 98 -15.98 6.25 3.11
CA ILE A 98 -15.05 7.38 3.30
C ILE A 98 -15.13 7.89 4.74
N GLY A 99 -16.33 8.11 5.26
CA GLY A 99 -16.53 8.59 6.64
C GLY A 99 -15.92 7.66 7.69
N ILE A 100 -16.15 6.34 7.56
CA ILE A 100 -15.50 5.35 8.43
C ILE A 100 -13.99 5.30 8.20
N GLY A 101 -13.52 5.38 6.95
CA GLY A 101 -12.09 5.42 6.61
C GLY A 101 -11.37 6.58 7.28
N LEU A 102 -11.96 7.78 7.29
CA LEU A 102 -11.45 8.93 8.03
C LEU A 102 -11.45 8.69 9.55
N GLY A 103 -12.50 8.06 10.08
CA GLY A 103 -12.55 7.63 11.48
C GLY A 103 -11.42 6.66 11.84
N VAL A 104 -11.11 5.69 10.97
CA VAL A 104 -9.97 4.79 11.10
C VAL A 104 -8.66 5.57 11.09
N MET A 105 -8.47 6.48 10.14
CA MET A 105 -7.27 7.33 10.07
C MET A 105 -7.07 8.16 11.33
N MET A 106 -8.13 8.77 11.86
CA MET A 106 -8.09 9.50 13.14
C MET A 106 -7.74 8.57 14.31
N PHE A 107 -8.29 7.37 14.35
CA PHE A 107 -7.98 6.39 15.38
C PHE A 107 -6.51 5.94 15.36
N VAL A 108 -5.96 5.71 14.17
CA VAL A 108 -4.53 5.38 13.97
C VAL A 108 -3.66 6.54 14.43
N MET A 109 -3.98 7.77 14.04
CA MET A 109 -3.24 8.96 14.47
C MET A 109 -3.33 9.21 15.98
N MET A 110 -4.50 8.99 16.58
CA MET A 110 -4.68 9.08 18.04
C MET A 110 -3.82 8.04 18.77
N ASN A 111 -3.74 6.81 18.27
CA ASN A 111 -2.83 5.79 18.82
C ASN A 111 -1.36 6.21 18.70
N LEU A 112 -0.96 6.79 17.57
CA LEU A 112 0.39 7.33 17.38
C LEU A 112 0.71 8.42 18.42
N VAL A 113 -0.21 9.37 18.61
CA VAL A 113 -0.08 10.43 19.60
C VAL A 113 -0.02 9.86 21.01
N LEU A 114 -0.84 8.86 21.34
CA LEU A 114 -0.80 8.17 22.64
C LEU A 114 0.53 7.46 22.86
N CYS A 115 1.09 6.79 21.86
CA CYS A 115 2.41 6.18 21.95
C CYS A 115 3.50 7.25 22.20
N ILE A 116 3.49 8.36 21.47
CA ILE A 116 4.45 9.46 21.65
C ILE A 116 4.29 10.10 23.03
N ALA A 117 3.05 10.39 23.43
CA ALA A 117 2.72 10.96 24.74
C ALA A 117 3.14 10.02 25.87
N SER A 118 3.02 8.70 25.70
CA SER A 118 3.46 7.74 26.71
C SER A 118 4.96 7.74 26.93
N VAL A 119 5.75 7.81 25.84
CA VAL A 119 7.20 7.92 25.92
C VAL A 119 7.56 9.24 26.61
N TRP A 120 6.89 10.32 26.24
CA TRP A 120 7.10 11.63 26.85
C TRP A 120 6.77 11.66 28.35
N VAL A 121 5.61 11.13 28.76
CA VAL A 121 5.17 11.03 30.16
C VAL A 121 6.15 10.20 30.99
N VAL A 122 6.63 9.07 30.46
CA VAL A 122 7.65 8.25 31.12
C VAL A 122 8.96 9.02 31.29
N THR A 123 9.42 9.72 30.26
CA THR A 123 10.68 10.50 30.35
C THR A 123 10.58 11.70 31.30
N LYS A 124 9.37 12.19 31.59
CA LYS A 124 9.11 13.34 32.46
C LYS A 124 8.64 12.96 33.87
N ALA A 125 8.50 11.66 34.16
CA ALA A 125 8.06 11.10 35.44
C ALA A 125 6.77 11.76 36.00
N LEU A 126 5.77 12.02 35.15
CA LEU A 126 4.51 12.66 35.59
C LEU A 126 3.60 11.69 36.37
N ASP A 127 2.92 12.20 37.40
CA ASP A 127 2.02 11.42 38.29
C ASP A 127 0.89 10.66 37.55
N ASN A 128 0.52 11.11 36.35
CA ASN A 128 -0.59 10.54 35.57
C ASN A 128 -0.23 9.27 34.76
N ILE A 129 0.95 8.68 34.98
CA ILE A 129 1.43 7.51 34.22
C ILE A 129 0.44 6.33 34.24
N ARG A 130 -0.29 6.12 35.35
CA ARG A 130 -1.24 5.00 35.49
C ARG A 130 -2.36 5.07 34.46
N TYR A 131 -2.93 6.25 34.21
CA TYR A 131 -4.01 6.42 33.24
C TYR A 131 -3.50 6.23 31.80
N VAL A 132 -2.29 6.71 31.50
CA VAL A 132 -1.67 6.55 30.19
C VAL A 132 -1.37 5.07 29.89
N ARG A 133 -0.86 4.31 30.87
CA ARG A 133 -0.62 2.86 30.74
C ARG A 133 -1.92 2.08 30.49
N ILE A 134 -3.00 2.41 31.21
CA ILE A 134 -4.32 1.80 31.01
C ILE A 134 -4.86 2.16 29.63
N GLY A 135 -4.76 3.44 29.24
CA GLY A 135 -5.17 3.92 27.91
C GLY A 135 -4.46 3.17 26.79
N LEU A 136 -3.13 3.08 26.83
CA LEU A 136 -2.35 2.32 25.84
C LEU A 136 -2.72 0.83 25.79
N TRP A 137 -2.98 0.21 26.94
CA TRP A 137 -3.39 -1.19 26.96
C TRP A 137 -4.75 -1.39 26.29
N ILE A 138 -5.72 -0.51 26.56
CA ILE A 138 -7.06 -0.57 25.94
C ILE A 138 -6.96 -0.27 24.44
N PHE A 139 -6.39 0.87 24.06
CA PHE A 139 -6.30 1.31 22.67
C PHE A 139 -5.38 0.41 21.83
N GLY A 140 -4.27 -0.06 22.39
CA GLY A 140 -3.35 -0.98 21.73
C GLY A 140 -3.97 -2.35 21.47
N ASN A 141 -4.68 -2.94 22.44
CA ASN A 141 -5.44 -4.18 22.20
C ASN A 141 -6.53 -3.97 21.14
N LEU A 142 -7.30 -2.88 21.26
CA LEU A 142 -8.36 -2.57 20.30
C LEU A 142 -7.81 -2.39 18.88
N LEU A 143 -6.67 -1.70 18.72
CA LEU A 143 -5.96 -1.57 17.45
C LEU A 143 -5.54 -2.95 16.90
N LEU A 144 -4.98 -3.82 17.73
CA LEU A 144 -4.51 -5.14 17.30
C LEU A 144 -5.65 -6.02 16.78
N VAL A 145 -6.79 -6.06 17.49
CA VAL A 145 -7.97 -6.85 17.04
C VAL A 145 -8.67 -6.23 15.85
N LEU A 146 -8.81 -4.90 15.80
CA LEU A 146 -9.45 -4.22 14.66
C LEU A 146 -8.52 -4.01 13.48
N SER A 147 -7.22 -4.33 13.59
CA SER A 147 -6.26 -4.11 12.50
C SER A 147 -6.65 -4.77 11.18
N PRO A 148 -7.16 -6.02 11.12
CA PRO A 148 -7.55 -6.63 9.85
C PRO A 148 -8.76 -5.93 9.23
N LEU A 149 -9.69 -5.45 10.06
CA LEU A 149 -10.83 -4.64 9.64
C LEU A 149 -10.37 -3.28 9.09
N PHE A 150 -9.44 -2.59 9.77
CA PHE A 150 -8.90 -1.32 9.30
C PHE A 150 -8.19 -1.46 7.96
N VAL A 151 -7.42 -2.54 7.77
CA VAL A 151 -6.82 -2.84 6.47
C VAL A 151 -7.92 -3.09 5.43
N ASN A 152 -8.94 -3.91 5.74
CA ASN A 152 -10.03 -4.18 4.81
C ASN A 152 -10.80 -2.91 4.38
N ILE A 153 -11.00 -1.95 5.29
CA ILE A 153 -11.64 -0.66 4.98
C ILE A 153 -10.73 0.16 4.06
N LEU A 154 -9.46 0.35 4.44
CA LEU A 154 -8.52 1.21 3.72
C LEU A 154 -8.16 0.66 2.33
N VAL A 155 -8.06 -0.65 2.17
CA VAL A 155 -7.78 -1.25 0.85
C VAL A 155 -8.99 -1.19 -0.09
N GLY A 156 -10.22 -1.08 0.46
CA GLY A 156 -11.43 -0.93 -0.34
C GLY A 156 -11.42 0.26 -1.30
N PHE A 157 -10.58 1.28 -1.04
CA PHE A 157 -10.48 2.48 -1.89
C PHE A 157 -9.57 2.32 -3.12
N TYR A 158 -8.72 1.30 -3.19
CA TYR A 158 -7.85 1.06 -4.36
C TYR A 158 -8.00 -0.33 -4.97
N ASN A 159 -8.85 -1.19 -4.43
CA ASN A 159 -9.21 -2.47 -5.04
C ASN A 159 -10.14 -2.24 -6.25
N CYS A 160 -9.56 -2.09 -7.44
CA CYS A 160 -10.30 -1.94 -8.68
C CYS A 160 -10.89 -3.28 -9.18
N SER A 161 -12.10 -3.24 -9.73
CA SER A 161 -12.68 -4.37 -10.46
C SER A 161 -12.38 -4.32 -11.96
N ASN A 162 -12.72 -5.42 -12.63
CA ASN A 162 -12.79 -5.48 -14.09
C ASN A 162 -14.14 -5.01 -14.63
N LEU A 163 -15.11 -4.71 -13.77
CA LEU A 163 -16.38 -4.14 -14.21
C LEU A 163 -16.08 -2.72 -14.68
N ILE A 164 -16.46 -2.47 -15.91
CA ILE A 164 -16.21 -1.21 -16.58
C ILE A 164 -17.55 -0.51 -16.70
N ASN A 165 -17.57 0.75 -16.35
CA ASN A 165 -18.71 1.59 -16.64
C ASN A 165 -18.80 1.75 -18.17
N GLU A 166 -19.89 1.27 -18.78
CA GLU A 166 -20.11 1.34 -20.23
C GLU A 166 -20.04 2.78 -20.76
N THR A 167 -20.37 3.76 -19.91
CA THR A 167 -20.40 5.19 -20.31
C THR A 167 -19.05 5.88 -20.24
N THR A 168 -18.22 5.55 -19.25
CA THR A 168 -16.91 6.21 -19.06
C THR A 168 -15.73 5.35 -19.47
N LEU A 169 -15.96 4.07 -19.80
CA LEU A 169 -14.93 3.05 -19.99
C LEU A 169 -13.99 2.92 -18.76
N GLU A 170 -14.44 3.39 -17.59
CA GLU A 170 -13.66 3.34 -16.37
C GLU A 170 -13.97 2.09 -15.54
N ARG A 171 -12.92 1.32 -15.22
CA ARG A 171 -12.93 0.34 -14.12
C ARG A 171 -13.50 0.94 -12.85
N LEU A 172 -14.50 0.26 -12.32
CA LEU A 172 -15.19 0.62 -11.10
C LEU A 172 -14.46 0.03 -9.90
N LEU A 173 -14.60 0.66 -8.74
CA LEU A 173 -14.15 0.05 -7.49
C LEU A 173 -14.88 -1.27 -7.30
N TYR A 174 -14.14 -2.29 -6.86
CA TYR A 174 -14.71 -3.63 -6.71
C TYR A 174 -15.84 -3.66 -5.68
N ARG A 175 -15.64 -2.96 -4.56
CA ARG A 175 -16.67 -2.82 -3.52
C ARG A 175 -17.74 -1.80 -3.90
N TYR A 176 -17.38 -0.76 -4.65
CA TYR A 176 -18.27 0.35 -5.00
C TYR A 176 -18.41 0.43 -6.53
N ASN A 177 -19.21 -0.48 -7.08
CA ASN A 177 -19.41 -0.63 -8.53
C ASN A 177 -20.04 0.58 -9.24
N GLN A 178 -20.34 1.67 -8.54
CA GLN A 178 -20.84 2.92 -9.13
C GLN A 178 -19.75 4.00 -9.23
N VAL A 179 -18.61 3.80 -8.58
CA VAL A 179 -17.54 4.79 -8.48
C VAL A 179 -16.34 4.30 -9.26
N SER A 180 -15.78 5.14 -10.13
CA SER A 180 -14.58 4.78 -10.87
C SER A 180 -13.37 4.71 -9.95
N CYS A 181 -12.50 3.74 -10.21
CA CYS A 181 -11.36 3.47 -9.36
C CYS A 181 -10.38 4.65 -9.29
N ILE A 182 -10.32 5.47 -10.33
CA ILE A 182 -9.41 6.61 -10.44
C ILE A 182 -10.21 7.90 -10.67
N ASP A 183 -11.24 8.12 -9.86
CA ASP A 183 -11.85 9.44 -9.77
C ASP A 183 -10.96 10.39 -8.96
N SER A 184 -11.01 11.69 -9.27
CA SER A 184 -10.34 12.78 -8.58
C SER A 184 -10.53 12.74 -7.06
N GLY A 185 -11.74 12.47 -6.60
CA GLY A 185 -12.05 12.30 -5.17
C GLY A 185 -11.43 11.04 -4.58
N ASN A 186 -11.46 9.93 -5.32
CA ASN A 186 -10.89 8.66 -4.84
C ASN A 186 -9.35 8.70 -4.81
N MET A 187 -8.69 9.38 -5.74
CA MET A 187 -7.23 9.52 -5.76
C MET A 187 -6.67 10.07 -4.44
N VAL A 188 -7.33 11.09 -3.86
CA VAL A 188 -6.92 11.65 -2.56
C VAL A 188 -7.06 10.61 -1.45
N VAL A 189 -8.17 9.86 -1.45
CA VAL A 189 -8.45 8.83 -0.46
C VAL A 189 -7.46 7.66 -0.59
N ILE A 190 -7.08 7.27 -1.80
CA ILE A 190 -6.05 6.25 -2.06
C ILE A 190 -4.73 6.67 -1.43
N VAL A 191 -4.25 7.89 -1.69
CA VAL A 191 -2.98 8.39 -1.13
C VAL A 191 -3.01 8.40 0.40
N LEU A 192 -4.11 8.90 0.99
CA LEU A 192 -4.29 8.91 2.46
C LEU A 192 -4.37 7.49 3.05
N ALA A 193 -5.06 6.57 2.37
CA ALA A 193 -5.17 5.17 2.79
C ALA A 193 -3.80 4.47 2.77
N ILE A 194 -3.02 4.69 1.72
CA ILE A 194 -1.65 4.18 1.59
C ILE A 194 -0.77 4.69 2.74
N GLY A 195 -0.79 6.00 3.00
CA GLY A 195 -0.04 6.59 4.13
C GLY A 195 -0.49 6.02 5.49
N CYS A 196 -1.80 5.87 5.69
CA CYS A 196 -2.36 5.34 6.93
C CYS A 196 -2.00 3.86 7.15
N LEU A 197 -2.01 3.02 6.11
CA LEU A 197 -1.61 1.61 6.19
C LEU A 197 -0.14 1.46 6.65
N ALA A 198 0.76 2.34 6.20
CA ALA A 198 2.16 2.34 6.64
C ALA A 198 2.28 2.61 8.15
N ILE A 199 1.58 3.64 8.65
CA ILE A 199 1.56 4.01 10.07
C ILE A 199 0.92 2.91 10.91
N LEU A 200 -0.20 2.35 10.43
CA LEU A 200 -0.91 1.26 11.10
C LEU A 200 0.01 0.04 11.30
N PHE A 201 0.77 -0.36 10.28
CA PHE A 201 1.70 -1.47 10.40
C PHE A 201 2.76 -1.24 11.49
N ALA A 202 3.40 -0.07 11.52
CA ALA A 202 4.39 0.27 12.54
C ALA A 202 3.79 0.25 13.95
N LEU A 203 2.56 0.76 14.10
CA LEU A 203 1.84 0.74 15.38
C LEU A 203 1.42 -0.67 15.82
N ILE A 204 1.13 -1.59 14.91
CA ILE A 204 0.84 -2.99 15.25
C ILE A 204 2.06 -3.63 15.94
N ILE A 205 3.25 -3.48 15.36
CA ILE A 205 4.51 -3.99 15.95
C ILE A 205 4.75 -3.35 17.32
N LEU A 206 4.69 -2.02 17.38
CA LEU A 206 4.95 -1.27 18.61
C LEU A 206 3.97 -1.64 19.73
N ASN A 207 2.66 -1.68 19.43
CA ASN A 207 1.64 -2.00 20.42
C ASN A 207 1.73 -3.45 20.88
N ARG A 208 2.11 -4.41 20.02
CA ARG A 208 2.31 -5.79 20.48
C ARG A 208 3.44 -5.89 21.51
N LEU A 209 4.54 -5.17 21.30
CA LEU A 209 5.65 -5.11 22.26
C LEU A 209 5.23 -4.52 23.61
N ILE A 210 4.38 -3.48 23.60
CA ILE A 210 3.89 -2.81 24.81
C ILE A 210 2.84 -3.65 25.55
N VAL A 211 1.89 -4.22 24.83
CA VAL A 211 0.67 -4.84 25.39
C VAL A 211 0.86 -6.28 25.82
N SER A 212 1.77 -7.01 25.16
CA SER A 212 2.01 -8.44 25.40
C SER A 212 2.24 -8.77 26.88
N ASP A 213 1.45 -9.72 27.41
CA ASP A 213 1.66 -10.19 28.77
C ASP A 213 2.78 -11.22 28.83
N MET A 214 3.70 -10.97 29.75
CA MET A 214 4.93 -11.74 29.94
C MET A 214 5.11 -12.13 31.40
N ASN A 215 4.15 -11.73 32.24
CA ASN A 215 4.21 -11.97 33.67
C ASN A 215 3.80 -13.42 33.95
N THR A 216 4.74 -14.20 34.46
CA THR A 216 4.55 -15.60 34.85
C THR A 216 3.64 -15.78 36.05
N TYR A 217 3.37 -14.72 36.83
CA TYR A 217 2.35 -14.73 37.89
C TYR A 217 0.92 -14.68 37.38
N ASP A 218 0.72 -14.32 36.11
CA ASP A 218 -0.61 -14.11 35.58
C ASP A 218 -1.22 -15.45 35.16
N ARG A 219 -2.40 -15.75 35.70
CA ARG A 219 -3.15 -16.97 35.35
C ARG A 219 -3.92 -16.82 34.03
N VAL A 220 -3.65 -15.77 33.26
CA VAL A 220 -4.32 -15.46 31.99
C VAL A 220 -3.91 -16.44 30.88
N PRO A 221 -4.80 -16.76 29.93
CA PRO A 221 -4.47 -17.64 28.83
C PRO A 221 -3.49 -16.99 27.84
N PHE A 222 -2.74 -17.80 27.11
CA PHE A 222 -1.78 -17.38 26.08
C PHE A 222 -0.62 -16.51 26.58
N CYS A 223 -0.26 -16.62 27.87
CA CYS A 223 0.93 -15.96 28.40
C CYS A 223 2.18 -16.53 27.71
N SER A 224 2.86 -15.69 26.94
CA SER A 224 4.04 -16.05 26.16
C SER A 224 5.31 -15.78 26.93
N SER A 225 6.35 -16.57 26.70
CA SER A 225 7.70 -16.28 27.20
C SER A 225 8.38 -15.17 26.39
N TYR A 226 7.90 -14.88 25.17
CA TYR A 226 8.45 -13.93 24.20
C TYR A 226 7.33 -13.29 23.36
N PRO A 227 7.26 -11.95 23.19
CA PRO A 227 6.18 -11.30 22.44
C PRO A 227 6.29 -11.47 20.92
N ILE A 228 7.48 -11.82 20.44
CA ILE A 228 7.85 -11.90 19.01
C ILE A 228 6.95 -12.88 18.24
N HIS A 229 6.46 -13.96 18.87
CA HIS A 229 5.68 -14.97 18.16
C HIS A 229 4.25 -14.54 17.88
N ILE A 230 3.60 -13.91 18.86
CA ILE A 230 2.29 -13.31 18.63
C ILE A 230 2.44 -12.15 17.63
N MET A 231 3.56 -11.41 17.69
CA MET A 231 3.89 -10.41 16.67
C MET A 231 4.03 -11.00 15.26
N THR A 232 4.63 -12.19 15.09
CA THR A 232 4.66 -12.85 13.77
C THR A 232 3.25 -13.17 13.26
N LEU A 233 2.32 -13.53 14.14
CA LEU A 233 0.93 -13.73 13.77
C LEU A 233 0.26 -12.42 13.32
N ASP A 234 0.50 -11.31 14.01
CA ASP A 234 0.00 -9.99 13.60
C ASP A 234 0.51 -9.59 12.21
N ILE A 235 1.81 -9.78 11.97
CA ILE A 235 2.43 -9.47 10.67
C ILE A 235 1.83 -10.33 9.57
N VAL A 236 1.65 -11.64 9.82
CA VAL A 236 1.04 -12.57 8.85
C VAL A 236 -0.44 -12.22 8.62
N ASN A 237 -1.17 -11.77 9.63
CA ASN A 237 -2.55 -11.32 9.49
C ASN A 237 -2.64 -10.04 8.64
N PHE A 238 -1.85 -9.02 8.97
CA PHE A 238 -1.80 -7.76 8.23
C PHE A 238 -1.44 -7.99 6.76
N MET A 239 -0.33 -8.70 6.52
CA MET A 239 0.14 -8.98 5.15
C MET A 239 -0.84 -9.87 4.40
N GLY A 240 -1.48 -10.83 5.06
CA GLY A 240 -2.47 -11.70 4.43
C GLY A 240 -3.66 -10.91 3.88
N VAL A 241 -4.23 -9.98 4.66
CA VAL A 241 -5.34 -9.12 4.19
C VAL A 241 -4.86 -8.20 3.07
N LEU A 242 -3.68 -7.58 3.22
CA LEU A 242 -3.12 -6.70 2.20
C LEU A 242 -2.95 -7.43 0.86
N LEU A 243 -2.33 -8.62 0.85
CA LEU A 243 -2.11 -9.42 -0.36
C LEU A 243 -3.41 -9.89 -1.03
N ILE A 244 -4.46 -10.15 -0.26
CA ILE A 244 -5.77 -10.58 -0.81
C ILE A 244 -6.40 -9.49 -1.67
N PHE A 245 -6.26 -8.24 -1.26
CA PHE A 245 -6.93 -7.13 -1.92
C PHE A 245 -6.02 -6.28 -2.83
N SER A 246 -4.70 -6.29 -2.62
CA SER A 246 -3.76 -5.64 -3.54
C SER A 246 -3.55 -6.43 -4.83
N ILE A 247 -3.82 -7.75 -4.84
CA ILE A 247 -3.71 -8.58 -6.04
C ILE A 247 -5.08 -8.58 -6.76
N PRO A 248 -5.15 -8.30 -8.08
CA PRO A 248 -6.41 -8.34 -8.84
C PRO A 248 -7.10 -9.72 -8.76
N LEU A 249 -8.43 -9.76 -8.92
CA LEU A 249 -9.23 -10.98 -8.79
C LEU A 249 -8.80 -12.09 -9.77
N GLU A 250 -8.33 -11.71 -10.96
CA GLU A 250 -7.84 -12.62 -11.99
C GLU A 250 -6.65 -13.45 -11.50
N TYR A 251 -5.80 -12.82 -10.69
CA TYR A 251 -4.61 -13.42 -10.10
C TYR A 251 -4.87 -13.92 -8.67
N LYS A 252 -6.13 -14.17 -8.31
CA LYS A 252 -6.50 -14.68 -6.98
C LYS A 252 -5.74 -15.96 -6.61
N ILE A 253 -5.45 -16.83 -7.58
CA ILE A 253 -4.62 -18.04 -7.40
C ILE A 253 -3.24 -17.69 -6.80
N ILE A 254 -2.62 -16.60 -7.26
CA ILE A 254 -1.32 -16.12 -6.76
C ILE A 254 -1.47 -15.66 -5.30
N SER A 255 -2.53 -14.90 -5.01
CA SER A 255 -2.79 -14.42 -3.65
C SER A 255 -3.05 -15.56 -2.66
N ASP A 256 -3.88 -16.53 -3.03
CA ASP A 256 -4.15 -17.73 -2.24
C ASP A 256 -2.86 -18.53 -2.00
N SER A 257 -2.02 -18.68 -3.03
CA SER A 257 -0.71 -19.37 -2.93
C SER A 257 0.26 -18.68 -1.96
N LEU A 258 0.35 -17.34 -2.02
CA LEU A 258 1.17 -16.56 -1.08
C LEU A 258 0.67 -16.70 0.36
N ASN A 259 -0.64 -16.73 0.57
CA ASN A 259 -1.23 -16.96 1.90
C ASN A 259 -0.92 -18.36 2.46
N ILE A 260 -0.85 -19.40 1.61
CA ILE A 260 -0.39 -20.73 2.01
C ILE A 260 1.06 -20.66 2.51
N VAL A 261 1.95 -20.02 1.74
CA VAL A 261 3.38 -19.88 2.11
C VAL A 261 3.52 -19.14 3.45
N MET A 262 2.80 -18.03 3.63
CA MET A 262 2.82 -17.27 4.88
C MET A 262 2.28 -18.07 6.06
N SER A 263 1.24 -18.88 5.85
CA SER A 263 0.66 -19.74 6.90
C SER A 263 1.62 -20.89 7.28
N LEU A 264 2.34 -21.47 6.32
CA LEU A 264 3.37 -22.48 6.57
C LEU A 264 4.58 -21.91 7.31
N ILE A 265 5.02 -20.70 6.97
CA ILE A 265 6.07 -19.98 7.71
C ILE A 265 5.61 -19.77 9.15
N PHE A 266 4.38 -19.29 9.36
CA PHE A 266 3.83 -19.10 10.71
C PHE A 266 3.75 -20.41 11.51
N ALA A 267 3.27 -21.50 10.89
CA ALA A 267 3.23 -22.82 11.52
C ALA A 267 4.64 -23.31 11.90
N SER A 268 5.62 -23.13 11.02
CA SER A 268 7.01 -23.52 11.25
C SER A 268 7.66 -22.74 12.40
N VAL A 269 7.43 -21.41 12.44
CA VAL A 269 7.89 -20.54 13.53
C VAL A 269 7.24 -20.96 14.84
N THR A 270 5.93 -21.21 14.85
CA THR A 270 5.19 -21.62 16.04
C THR A 270 5.70 -22.95 16.59
N PHE A 271 5.94 -23.92 15.71
CA PHE A 271 6.47 -25.24 16.09
C PHE A 271 7.89 -25.15 16.67
N TYR A 272 8.75 -24.33 16.08
CA TYR A 272 10.15 -24.20 16.50
C TYR A 272 10.29 -23.53 17.88
N PHE A 273 9.51 -22.48 18.15
CA PHE A 273 9.73 -21.64 19.33
C PHE A 273 8.92 -22.00 20.57
N LYS A 274 7.74 -22.64 20.44
CA LYS A 274 6.96 -23.20 21.57
C LYS A 274 6.76 -22.23 22.74
N THR A 275 6.08 -21.13 22.45
CA THR A 275 6.17 -19.89 23.21
C THR A 275 5.40 -19.79 24.51
N CYS A 276 4.28 -20.47 24.63
CA CYS A 276 3.41 -20.31 25.78
C CYS A 276 3.94 -21.17 26.95
N PHE A 277 3.76 -20.68 28.17
CA PHE A 277 4.09 -21.45 29.36
C PHE A 277 3.17 -22.67 29.53
N ASN A 278 1.93 -22.60 29.01
CA ASN A 278 1.00 -23.71 29.02
C ASN A 278 1.14 -24.59 27.77
N THR A 279 1.22 -25.91 27.96
CA THR A 279 1.16 -26.92 26.88
C THR A 279 -0.07 -26.74 25.99
N VAL A 280 -1.23 -26.60 26.62
CA VAL A 280 -2.53 -26.45 25.95
C VAL A 280 -2.55 -25.21 25.06
N ASP A 281 -2.03 -24.08 25.55
CA ASP A 281 -2.00 -22.83 24.77
C ASP A 281 -1.09 -22.97 23.54
N ASN A 282 0.05 -23.65 23.68
CA ASN A 282 0.93 -23.98 22.54
C ASN A 282 0.26 -24.91 21.52
N SER A 283 -0.45 -25.93 22.00
CA SER A 283 -1.18 -26.87 21.16
C SER A 283 -2.31 -26.16 20.41
N ILE A 284 -3.05 -25.24 21.07
CA ILE A 284 -4.09 -24.42 20.43
C ILE A 284 -3.47 -23.46 19.40
N LEU A 285 -2.38 -22.76 19.72
CA LEU A 285 -1.75 -21.81 18.80
C LEU A 285 -1.22 -22.51 17.54
N PHE A 286 -0.63 -23.70 17.69
CA PHE A 286 -0.19 -24.51 16.56
C PHE A 286 -1.36 -25.10 15.77
N ALA A 287 -2.45 -25.49 16.45
CA ALA A 287 -3.68 -25.91 15.80
C ALA A 287 -4.32 -24.79 14.98
N VAL A 288 -4.27 -23.54 15.46
CA VAL A 288 -4.70 -22.34 14.71
C VAL A 288 -3.83 -22.13 13.46
N ALA A 289 -2.51 -22.28 13.56
CA ALA A 289 -1.63 -22.21 12.39
C ALA A 289 -1.95 -23.31 11.35
N GLY A 290 -2.25 -24.53 11.82
CA GLY A 290 -2.74 -25.63 10.99
C GLY A 290 -4.07 -25.31 10.33
N ALA A 291 -5.06 -24.86 11.10
CA ALA A 291 -6.39 -24.49 10.62
C ALA A 291 -6.30 -23.40 9.54
N ARG A 292 -5.50 -22.36 9.76
CA ARG A 292 -5.24 -21.30 8.78
C ARG A 292 -4.63 -21.85 7.48
N THR A 293 -3.70 -22.80 7.59
CA THR A 293 -3.13 -23.49 6.43
C THR A 293 -4.21 -24.29 5.68
N GLY A 294 -5.07 -25.00 6.41
CA GLY A 294 -6.22 -25.71 5.86
C GLY A 294 -7.21 -24.79 5.13
N VAL A 295 -7.55 -23.64 5.72
CA VAL A 295 -8.42 -22.62 5.09
C VAL A 295 -7.74 -22.04 3.83
N SER A 296 -6.44 -21.77 3.87
CA SER A 296 -5.70 -21.25 2.70
C SER A 296 -5.68 -22.25 1.54
N ILE A 297 -5.47 -23.54 1.83
CA ILE A 297 -5.55 -24.61 0.82
C ILE A 297 -6.98 -24.75 0.30
N GLY A 298 -7.97 -24.72 1.19
CA GLY A 298 -9.38 -24.76 0.78
C GLY A 298 -9.76 -23.57 -0.10
N SER A 299 -9.23 -22.37 0.18
CA SER A 299 -9.42 -21.16 -0.63
C SER A 299 -8.89 -21.36 -2.05
N LEU A 300 -7.63 -21.82 -2.15
CA LEU A 300 -6.99 -22.11 -3.42
C LEU A 300 -7.79 -23.15 -4.23
N VAL A 301 -8.20 -24.24 -3.59
CA VAL A 301 -9.00 -25.29 -4.24
C VAL A 301 -10.35 -24.73 -4.70
N SER A 302 -11.01 -23.91 -3.89
CA SER A 302 -12.27 -23.26 -4.27
C SER A 302 -12.10 -22.32 -5.47
N THR A 303 -10.97 -21.61 -5.56
CA THR A 303 -10.63 -20.75 -6.71
C THR A 303 -10.37 -21.57 -7.98
N ILE A 304 -9.71 -22.74 -7.87
CA ILE A 304 -9.41 -23.62 -9.02
C ILE A 304 -10.67 -24.33 -9.53
N LEU A 305 -11.60 -24.71 -8.64
CA LEU A 305 -12.83 -25.41 -9.00
C LEU A 305 -13.89 -24.52 -9.69
N LYS A 306 -13.53 -23.29 -10.07
CA LYS A 306 -14.37 -22.33 -10.79
C LYS A 306 -14.62 -22.80 -12.24
N GLY A 307 -15.41 -23.85 -12.40
CA GLY A 307 -15.97 -24.33 -13.67
C GLY A 307 -17.50 -24.24 -13.69
N ASN A 308 -18.11 -24.44 -14.87
CA ASN A 308 -19.56 -24.32 -15.11
C ASN A 308 -20.45 -25.30 -14.29
N ASN A 309 -19.87 -26.24 -13.54
CA ASN A 309 -20.63 -27.18 -12.74
C ASN A 309 -21.01 -26.59 -11.38
N PHE A 310 -22.28 -26.20 -11.25
CA PHE A 310 -22.93 -25.73 -10.03
C PHE A 310 -22.58 -26.57 -8.78
N TYR A 311 -22.61 -27.90 -8.89
CA TYR A 311 -22.29 -28.82 -7.80
C TYR A 311 -20.86 -28.69 -7.28
N LEU A 312 -19.90 -28.35 -8.14
CA LEU A 312 -18.48 -28.20 -7.76
C LEU A 312 -18.25 -26.94 -6.93
N GLN A 313 -19.03 -25.87 -7.14
CA GLN A 313 -18.93 -24.63 -6.37
C GLN A 313 -19.48 -24.79 -4.95
N ILE A 314 -20.56 -25.58 -4.78
CA ILE A 314 -21.13 -25.88 -3.45
C ILE A 314 -20.14 -26.66 -2.58
N ILE A 315 -19.33 -27.55 -3.17
CA ILE A 315 -18.37 -28.39 -2.45
C ILE A 315 -17.21 -27.57 -1.85
N GLY A 316 -16.89 -26.40 -2.42
CA GLY A 316 -15.77 -25.56 -1.96
C GLY A 316 -15.91 -25.11 -0.49
N LEU A 317 -17.13 -24.84 -0.02
CA LEU A 317 -17.38 -24.36 1.34
C LEU A 317 -17.27 -25.47 2.41
N PRO A 318 -17.94 -26.63 2.29
CA PRO A 318 -17.67 -27.76 3.16
C PRO A 318 -16.20 -28.19 3.16
N LEU A 319 -15.50 -28.02 2.03
CA LEU A 319 -14.09 -28.34 1.92
C LEU A 319 -13.20 -27.37 2.71
N THR A 320 -13.37 -26.05 2.59
CA THR A 320 -12.58 -25.06 3.36
C THR A 320 -12.74 -25.28 4.86
N PHE A 321 -13.96 -25.49 5.31
CA PHE A 321 -14.26 -25.79 6.71
C PHE A 321 -13.76 -27.15 7.16
N GLY A 322 -13.99 -28.18 6.34
CA GLY A 322 -13.53 -29.53 6.61
C GLY A 322 -12.02 -29.57 6.78
N LEU A 323 -11.28 -28.92 5.88
CA LEU A 323 -9.83 -28.77 5.96
C LEU A 323 -9.40 -27.98 7.19
N ALA A 324 -10.09 -26.89 7.54
CA ALA A 324 -9.80 -26.13 8.76
C ALA A 324 -9.88 -27.01 10.02
N ILE A 325 -10.96 -27.78 10.16
CA ILE A 325 -11.20 -28.66 11.32
C ILE A 325 -10.19 -29.83 11.31
N ILE A 326 -9.98 -30.48 10.17
CA ILE A 326 -9.05 -31.60 10.05
C ILE A 326 -7.63 -31.15 10.40
N PHE A 327 -7.15 -30.05 9.84
CA PHE A 327 -5.82 -29.53 10.13
C PHE A 327 -5.70 -29.06 11.58
N PHE A 328 -6.74 -28.45 12.15
CA PHE A 328 -6.78 -28.10 13.57
C PHE A 328 -6.56 -29.33 14.46
N VAL A 329 -7.31 -30.42 14.20
CA VAL A 329 -7.23 -31.67 14.97
C VAL A 329 -5.89 -32.39 14.75
N ILE A 330 -5.37 -32.43 13.53
CA ILE A 330 -4.06 -33.05 13.26
C ILE A 330 -2.96 -32.29 13.99
N PHE A 331 -2.94 -30.96 13.89
CA PHE A 331 -1.89 -30.14 14.49
C PHE A 331 -1.97 -30.13 16.03
N ILE A 332 -3.18 -30.12 16.61
CA ILE A 332 -3.31 -30.22 18.08
C ILE A 332 -2.77 -31.56 18.59
N ILE A 333 -3.11 -32.68 17.92
CA ILE A 333 -2.62 -34.02 18.29
C ILE A 333 -1.11 -34.09 18.10
N LEU A 334 -0.58 -33.60 16.98
CA LEU A 334 0.84 -33.63 16.66
C LEU A 334 1.65 -32.85 17.70
N MET A 335 1.21 -31.65 18.07
CA MET A 335 1.89 -30.84 19.09
C MET A 335 1.78 -31.47 20.47
N GLU A 336 0.60 -31.93 20.87
CA GLU A 336 0.39 -32.56 22.18
C GLU A 336 1.21 -33.85 22.32
N LEU A 337 1.22 -34.71 21.30
CA LEU A 337 2.01 -35.94 21.26
C LEU A 337 3.50 -35.61 21.32
N TYR A 338 3.95 -34.64 20.53
CA TYR A 338 5.35 -34.20 20.53
C TYR A 338 5.79 -33.65 21.89
N GLN A 339 4.99 -32.79 22.52
CA GLN A 339 5.29 -32.25 23.84
C GLN A 339 5.32 -33.35 24.91
N ARG A 340 4.33 -34.26 24.93
CA ARG A 340 4.28 -35.39 25.87
C ARG A 340 5.45 -36.36 25.68
N LEU A 341 5.86 -36.64 24.44
CA LEU A 341 7.02 -37.47 24.16
C LEU A 341 8.31 -36.86 24.72
N ILE A 342 8.50 -35.54 24.58
CA ILE A 342 9.69 -34.86 25.13
C ILE A 342 9.68 -34.90 26.66
N ILE A 343 8.56 -34.56 27.29
CA ILE A 343 8.44 -34.54 28.76
C ILE A 343 8.66 -35.95 29.32
N ASN A 344 8.01 -36.96 28.74
CA ASN A 344 8.18 -38.35 29.17
C ASN A 344 9.60 -38.87 28.89
N SER A 345 10.23 -38.46 27.80
CA SER A 345 11.63 -38.82 27.53
C SER A 345 12.56 -38.25 28.60
N VAL A 346 12.44 -36.97 28.94
CA VAL A 346 13.27 -36.34 29.98
C VAL A 346 12.99 -36.96 31.35
N ARG A 347 11.72 -37.18 31.69
CA ARG A 347 11.31 -37.82 32.96
C ARG A 347 11.86 -39.25 33.08
N LYS A 348 11.76 -40.07 32.04
CA LYS A 348 12.31 -41.43 32.03
C LYS A 348 13.83 -41.43 32.18
N THR A 349 14.53 -40.48 31.55
CA THR A 349 15.98 -40.35 31.69
C THR A 349 16.39 -39.87 33.09
N LEU A 350 15.65 -38.95 33.71
CA LEU A 350 15.93 -38.50 35.08
C LEU A 350 15.66 -39.58 36.14
N LEU A 351 14.67 -40.45 35.90
CA LEU A 351 14.29 -41.52 36.82
C LEU A 351 14.97 -42.87 36.52
N SER A 352 15.67 -43.00 35.39
CA SER A 352 16.38 -44.24 35.06
C SER A 352 17.53 -44.46 36.04
N GLY A 353 17.48 -45.56 36.79
CA GLY A 353 18.47 -45.91 37.81
C GLY A 353 17.99 -45.82 39.26
N ILE A 354 16.73 -45.45 39.50
CA ILE A 354 16.12 -45.43 40.85
C ILE A 354 15.28 -46.67 41.06
N ASP A 355 15.65 -47.52 42.02
CA ASP A 355 14.87 -48.71 42.40
C ASP A 355 13.73 -48.28 43.35
N LEU A 356 12.50 -48.22 42.81
CA LEU A 356 11.32 -47.60 43.44
C LEU A 356 10.77 -48.30 44.69
N LYS A 357 11.35 -49.44 45.12
CA LYS A 357 10.73 -50.34 46.10
C LYS A 357 11.17 -50.17 47.56
N SER A 358 12.23 -49.42 47.91
CA SER A 358 12.65 -49.32 49.33
C SER A 358 13.61 -48.16 49.70
N SER A 359 13.33 -46.90 49.35
CA SER A 359 14.29 -45.81 49.60
C SER A 359 13.67 -44.60 50.34
N ASP A 360 14.36 -44.13 51.39
CA ASP A 360 14.05 -42.90 52.13
C ASP A 360 13.99 -41.67 51.21
N ARG A 361 13.15 -40.67 51.54
CA ARG A 361 13.01 -39.41 50.79
C ARG A 361 14.36 -38.74 50.47
N LYS A 362 15.31 -38.79 51.42
CA LYS A 362 16.66 -38.22 51.26
C LYS A 362 17.55 -39.02 50.29
N SER A 363 17.45 -40.34 50.26
CA SER A 363 18.25 -41.18 49.35
C SER A 363 17.73 -41.12 47.91
N ILE A 364 16.42 -40.96 47.71
CA ILE A 364 15.85 -40.68 46.38
C ILE A 364 16.39 -39.35 45.84
N LEU A 365 16.37 -38.28 46.64
CA LEU A 365 16.88 -36.97 46.24
C LEU A 365 18.40 -37.00 45.96
N ALA A 366 19.19 -37.68 46.80
CA ALA A 366 20.63 -37.83 46.57
C ALA A 366 20.95 -38.66 45.30
N CYS A 367 20.16 -39.69 45.02
CA CYS A 367 20.33 -40.51 43.82
C CYS A 367 19.93 -39.75 42.55
N VAL A 368 18.86 -38.95 42.59
CA VAL A 368 18.50 -38.03 41.50
C VAL A 368 19.62 -37.04 41.23
N ASP A 369 20.24 -36.47 42.27
CA ASP A 369 21.37 -35.54 42.14
C ASP A 369 22.56 -36.21 41.41
N VAL A 370 22.95 -37.41 41.84
CA VAL A 370 24.00 -38.21 41.19
C VAL A 370 23.64 -38.56 39.74
N ASN A 371 22.43 -39.04 39.48
CA ASN A 371 21.99 -39.37 38.13
C ASN A 371 21.93 -38.15 37.21
N CYS A 372 21.46 -37.00 37.71
CA CYS A 372 21.53 -35.72 37.01
C CYS A 372 22.96 -35.40 36.57
N THR A 373 23.94 -35.57 37.47
CA THR A 373 25.34 -35.32 37.13
C THR A 373 25.90 -36.29 36.09
N ASN A 374 25.53 -37.57 36.14
CA ASN A 374 25.94 -38.58 35.16
C ASN A 374 25.31 -38.29 33.78
N ILE A 375 24.01 -37.99 33.74
CA ILE A 375 23.28 -37.65 32.51
C ILE A 375 23.87 -36.39 31.85
N MET A 376 24.31 -35.42 32.64
CA MET A 376 24.97 -34.21 32.13
C MET A 376 26.32 -34.51 31.48
N GLN A 377 27.14 -35.36 32.09
CA GLN A 377 28.45 -35.73 31.54
C GLN A 377 28.30 -36.52 30.24
N GLU A 378 27.31 -37.41 30.17
CA GLU A 378 27.12 -38.31 29.05
C GLU A 378 26.41 -37.65 27.85
N ASN A 379 25.52 -36.66 28.08
CA ASN A 379 24.67 -36.07 27.04
C ASN A 379 25.08 -34.66 26.58
N HIS A 380 26.31 -34.22 26.85
CA HIS A 380 26.77 -32.85 26.62
C HIS A 380 26.74 -32.36 25.15
N GLY A 381 26.36 -33.23 24.18
CA GLY A 381 26.30 -32.91 22.74
C GLY A 381 25.05 -33.39 21.95
N ARG A 382 24.07 -34.09 22.53
CA ARG A 382 22.96 -34.75 21.77
C ARG A 382 21.65 -33.95 21.67
N GLY A 383 21.67 -32.63 21.88
CA GLY A 383 20.45 -31.80 21.89
C GLY A 383 19.55 -32.02 23.12
N TYR A 384 20.01 -32.79 24.11
CA TYR A 384 19.28 -33.05 25.36
C TYR A 384 18.94 -31.77 26.13
N PHE A 385 19.81 -30.75 26.11
CA PHE A 385 19.55 -29.44 26.72
C PHE A 385 18.34 -28.71 26.10
N SER A 386 18.04 -28.92 24.81
CA SER A 386 16.83 -28.37 24.19
C SER A 386 15.56 -29.07 24.69
N LYS A 387 15.66 -30.37 25.04
CA LYS A 387 14.55 -31.11 25.66
C LYS A 387 14.37 -30.71 27.13
N LEU A 388 15.49 -30.50 27.83
CA LEU A 388 15.54 -30.08 29.23
C LEU A 388 15.01 -28.64 29.43
N SER A 389 15.37 -27.71 28.54
CA SER A 389 14.82 -26.34 28.55
C SER A 389 13.30 -26.33 28.33
N PHE A 390 12.80 -27.15 27.40
CA PHE A 390 11.36 -27.34 27.22
C PHE A 390 10.71 -27.97 28.46
N TYR A 391 11.36 -28.94 29.10
CA TYR A 391 10.87 -29.52 30.34
C TYR A 391 10.71 -28.45 31.42
N PHE A 392 11.71 -27.58 31.62
CA PHE A 392 11.67 -26.47 32.57
C PHE A 392 10.62 -25.39 32.23
N SER A 393 10.32 -25.15 30.95
CA SER A 393 9.29 -24.16 30.58
C SER A 393 7.89 -24.54 31.05
N GLN A 394 7.63 -25.81 31.38
CA GLN A 394 6.32 -26.33 31.79
C GLN A 394 6.09 -26.36 33.33
N TYR A 395 7.01 -25.82 34.13
CA TYR A 395 6.97 -25.90 35.60
C TYR A 395 5.69 -25.32 36.24
N HIS A 396 5.11 -24.26 35.67
CA HIS A 396 4.05 -23.47 36.33
C HIS A 396 2.69 -24.16 36.53
N ARG A 397 2.46 -25.36 35.98
CA ARG A 397 1.19 -26.10 36.12
C ARG A 397 1.29 -27.46 36.78
N ILE A 398 2.47 -27.80 37.29
CA ILE A 398 2.68 -29.08 37.95
C ILE A 398 1.99 -29.02 39.31
N LYS A 399 0.88 -29.76 39.43
CA LYS A 399 0.24 -30.06 40.72
C LYS A 399 1.27 -30.79 41.60
N HIS A 400 1.05 -30.83 42.92
CA HIS A 400 1.81 -31.69 43.84
C HIS A 400 1.54 -33.19 43.57
N ALA A 401 1.69 -33.63 42.32
CA ALA A 401 1.63 -35.01 41.91
C ALA A 401 2.89 -35.69 42.43
N ILE A 402 2.66 -36.78 43.15
CA ILE A 402 3.71 -37.62 43.71
C ILE A 402 4.29 -38.46 42.57
N VAL A 403 5.60 -38.38 42.34
CA VAL A 403 6.29 -39.02 41.20
C VAL A 403 6.86 -40.39 41.59
N ALA A 404 7.47 -40.47 42.77
CA ALA A 404 8.14 -41.64 43.33
C ALA A 404 8.36 -41.45 44.84
N GLY A 405 7.84 -42.34 45.70
CA GLY A 405 7.89 -42.16 47.17
C GLY A 405 7.08 -40.94 47.62
N ASP A 406 7.55 -40.15 48.60
CA ASP A 406 6.96 -38.87 49.05
C ASP A 406 7.47 -37.63 48.24
N VAL A 407 8.26 -37.84 47.18
CA VAL A 407 8.88 -36.72 46.43
C VAL A 407 7.87 -36.12 45.46
N THR A 408 7.67 -34.81 45.57
CA THR A 408 6.78 -34.08 44.66
C THR A 408 7.50 -33.73 43.36
N GLU A 409 6.73 -33.66 42.27
CA GLU A 409 7.26 -33.29 40.95
C GLU A 409 7.91 -31.88 40.98
N ARG A 410 7.41 -30.95 41.80
CA ARG A 410 8.03 -29.64 42.06
C ARG A 410 9.45 -29.74 42.63
N GLU A 411 9.66 -30.63 43.62
CA GLU A 411 10.97 -30.85 44.23
C GLU A 411 11.96 -31.43 43.21
N LEU A 412 11.50 -32.33 42.33
CA LEU A 412 12.32 -32.88 41.25
C LEU A 412 12.82 -31.77 40.32
N TYR A 413 11.96 -30.84 39.94
CA TYR A 413 12.31 -29.68 39.10
C TYR A 413 13.32 -28.76 39.77
N LEU A 414 13.10 -28.39 41.04
CA LEU A 414 13.98 -27.50 41.80
C LEU A 414 15.34 -28.14 42.08
N LEU A 415 15.36 -29.44 42.41
CA LEU A 415 16.60 -30.19 42.62
C LEU A 415 17.40 -30.29 41.32
N THR A 416 16.75 -30.65 40.21
CA THR A 416 17.38 -30.68 38.88
C THR A 416 17.93 -29.29 38.53
N ALA A 417 17.18 -28.21 38.77
CA ALA A 417 17.66 -26.85 38.50
C ALA A 417 18.88 -26.45 39.36
N LYS A 418 18.86 -26.73 40.67
CA LYS A 418 19.97 -26.44 41.60
C LYS A 418 21.26 -27.18 41.21
N THR A 419 21.14 -28.45 40.84
CA THR A 419 22.28 -29.30 40.44
C THR A 419 22.90 -28.86 39.13
N LEU A 420 22.05 -28.48 38.17
CA LEU A 420 22.43 -27.89 36.88
C LEU A 420 23.18 -26.54 37.04
N ILE A 421 22.78 -25.69 38.00
CA ILE A 421 23.47 -24.42 38.30
C ILE A 421 24.84 -24.68 38.94
N ASN A 422 24.90 -25.56 39.93
CA ASN A 422 26.16 -25.90 40.63
C ASN A 422 27.24 -26.49 39.69
N LYS A 423 26.83 -27.03 38.54
CA LYS A 423 27.73 -27.61 37.53
C LYS A 423 28.07 -26.66 36.36
N ASN A 424 27.68 -25.39 36.42
CA ASN A 424 28.04 -24.34 35.43
C ASN A 424 27.64 -24.67 33.97
N ILE A 425 26.36 -24.92 33.72
CA ILE A 425 25.83 -25.08 32.36
C ILE A 425 26.10 -23.87 31.48
N ARG A 426 26.38 -24.12 30.20
CA ARG A 426 26.62 -23.07 29.20
C ARG A 426 25.46 -22.82 28.22
N ASP A 427 24.43 -23.67 28.20
CA ASP A 427 23.28 -23.48 27.30
C ASP A 427 22.37 -22.33 27.78
N PRO A 428 22.28 -21.20 27.05
CA PRO A 428 21.55 -20.01 27.49
C PRO A 428 20.03 -20.23 27.54
N LYS A 429 19.46 -21.10 26.69
CA LYS A 429 18.01 -21.40 26.71
C LYS A 429 17.62 -22.14 27.97
N CYS A 430 18.39 -23.17 28.34
CA CYS A 430 18.18 -23.91 29.57
C CYS A 430 18.32 -23.02 30.82
N LEU A 431 19.39 -22.22 30.87
CA LEU A 431 19.61 -21.28 31.97
C LEU A 431 18.48 -20.24 32.11
N PHE A 432 17.90 -19.78 30.99
CA PHE A 432 16.79 -18.82 31.02
C PHE A 432 15.54 -19.39 31.67
N TYR A 433 15.16 -20.63 31.34
CA TYR A 433 14.01 -21.26 31.99
C TYR A 433 14.31 -21.67 33.43
N ILE A 434 15.58 -21.99 33.76
CA ILE A 434 16.01 -22.23 35.14
C ILE A 434 15.94 -20.94 35.98
N SER A 435 16.38 -19.79 35.45
CA SER A 435 16.28 -18.52 36.17
C SER A 435 14.82 -18.15 36.40
N MET A 436 13.98 -18.35 35.39
CA MET A 436 12.53 -18.21 35.55
C MET A 436 12.01 -19.14 36.63
N LEU A 437 12.41 -20.41 36.66
CA LEU A 437 11.97 -21.36 37.70
C LEU A 437 12.39 -20.92 39.11
N LEU A 438 13.62 -20.42 39.29
CA LEU A 438 14.12 -19.94 40.57
C LEU A 438 13.45 -18.65 41.05
N ALA A 439 13.16 -17.72 40.14
CA ALA A 439 12.43 -16.49 40.48
C ALA A 439 11.03 -16.75 41.07
N HIS A 440 10.49 -17.96 40.89
CA HIS A 440 9.14 -18.37 41.29
C HIS A 440 9.16 -19.54 42.30
N ALA A 441 10.30 -19.82 42.94
CA ALA A 441 10.36 -20.75 44.05
C ALA A 441 9.94 -20.01 45.35
N GLU A 442 8.85 -20.46 45.98
CA GLU A 442 8.28 -19.83 47.21
C GLU A 442 9.17 -20.04 48.46
N GLU A 443 10.11 -20.99 48.43
CA GLU A 443 11.12 -21.13 49.49
C GLU A 443 12.18 -20.04 49.33
N ASP A 444 12.46 -19.24 50.36
CA ASP A 444 13.46 -18.16 50.36
C ASP A 444 13.35 -17.17 49.17
N GLU A 445 12.15 -16.58 48.96
CA GLU A 445 11.82 -15.71 47.82
C GLU A 445 12.90 -14.64 47.52
N SER A 446 13.46 -13.99 48.53
CA SER A 446 14.49 -12.95 48.34
C SER A 446 15.81 -13.49 47.80
N ILE A 447 16.28 -14.62 48.35
CA ILE A 447 17.58 -15.24 47.98
C ILE A 447 17.50 -15.86 46.58
N ASN A 448 16.35 -16.47 46.24
CA ASN A 448 16.17 -17.10 44.93
C ASN A 448 15.90 -16.10 43.81
N LEU A 449 15.28 -14.95 44.12
CA LEU A 449 15.13 -13.83 43.17
C LEU A 449 16.49 -13.24 42.78
N ASP A 450 17.37 -12.99 43.75
CA ASP A 450 18.72 -12.45 43.49
C ASP A 450 19.55 -13.41 42.65
N LYS A 451 19.53 -14.71 42.98
CA LYS A 451 20.17 -15.75 42.17
C LYS A 451 19.61 -15.83 40.75
N SER A 452 18.31 -15.64 40.57
CA SER A 452 17.68 -15.62 39.24
C SER A 452 18.17 -14.45 38.39
N ILE A 453 18.22 -13.24 38.97
CA ILE A 453 18.72 -12.03 38.32
C ILE A 453 20.19 -12.22 37.92
N ASP A 454 21.01 -12.79 38.78
CA ASP A 454 22.42 -13.09 38.49
C ASP A 454 22.57 -14.08 37.32
N ILE A 455 21.75 -15.13 37.27
CA ILE A 455 21.75 -16.09 36.16
C ILE A 455 21.31 -15.41 34.86
N LEU A 456 20.31 -14.54 34.89
CA LEU A 456 19.89 -13.78 33.71
C LEU A 456 20.99 -12.86 33.20
N TYR A 457 21.68 -12.15 34.10
CA TYR A 457 22.85 -11.35 33.72
C TYR A 457 24.00 -12.20 33.19
N HIS A 458 24.21 -13.40 33.74
CA HIS A 458 25.16 -14.36 33.20
C HIS A 458 24.78 -14.78 31.76
N ILE A 459 23.50 -15.05 31.47
CA ILE A 459 23.03 -15.36 30.10
C ILE A 459 23.21 -14.16 29.17
N VAL A 460 22.89 -12.95 29.64
CA VAL A 460 23.07 -11.72 28.88
C VAL A 460 24.55 -11.52 28.51
N ARG A 461 25.47 -11.89 29.40
CA ARG A 461 26.93 -11.82 29.17
C ARG A 461 27.45 -12.91 28.23
N HIS A 462 26.89 -14.13 28.28
CA HIS A 462 27.45 -15.29 27.59
C HIS A 462 26.69 -15.76 26.33
N SER A 463 25.48 -15.27 26.07
CA SER A 463 24.69 -15.68 24.90
C SER A 463 25.16 -15.01 23.60
N LYS A 464 25.40 -15.82 22.56
CA LYS A 464 25.71 -15.35 21.20
C LYS A 464 24.47 -14.93 20.41
N ASN A 465 23.29 -15.45 20.78
CA ASN A 465 22.03 -15.15 20.10
C ASN A 465 21.46 -13.83 20.62
N ILE A 466 21.34 -12.84 19.73
CA ILE A 466 20.80 -11.50 20.02
C ILE A 466 19.41 -11.61 20.64
N PHE A 467 18.54 -12.47 20.12
CA PHE A 467 17.18 -12.62 20.65
C PHE A 467 17.18 -13.09 22.11
N MET A 468 17.92 -14.16 22.41
CA MET A 468 18.01 -14.66 23.79
C MET A 468 18.60 -13.62 24.74
N ARG A 469 19.57 -12.83 24.25
CA ARG A 469 20.17 -11.77 25.04
C ARG A 469 19.19 -10.63 25.33
N THR A 470 18.50 -10.15 24.31
CA THR A 470 17.46 -9.11 24.43
C THR A 470 16.37 -9.56 25.39
N ILE A 471 15.93 -10.81 25.31
CA ILE A 471 14.88 -11.27 26.21
C ILE A 471 15.40 -11.46 27.63
N SER A 472 16.56 -12.08 27.82
CA SER A 472 17.12 -12.25 29.17
C SER A 472 17.33 -10.90 29.86
N LEU A 473 17.70 -9.86 29.10
CA LEU A 473 17.81 -8.49 29.59
C LEU A 473 16.45 -7.87 29.91
N TYR A 474 15.46 -8.03 29.04
CA TYR A 474 14.08 -7.59 29.31
C TYR A 474 13.56 -8.22 30.60
N LYS A 475 13.76 -9.53 30.78
CA LYS A 475 13.28 -10.26 31.94
C LYS A 475 14.06 -9.92 33.21
N SER A 476 15.37 -9.66 33.12
CA SER A 476 16.15 -9.22 34.29
C SER A 476 15.67 -7.85 34.80
N LEU A 477 15.33 -6.93 33.90
CA LEU A 477 14.77 -5.62 34.27
C LEU A 477 13.39 -5.76 34.91
N GLU A 478 12.53 -6.62 34.36
CA GLU A 478 11.21 -6.91 34.93
C GLU A 478 11.32 -7.48 36.36
N LEU A 479 12.23 -8.43 36.59
CA LEU A 479 12.45 -9.02 37.92
C LEU A 479 13.08 -8.03 38.91
N GLN A 480 13.97 -7.14 38.45
CA GLN A 480 14.52 -6.07 39.28
C GLN A 480 13.43 -5.09 39.74
N GLU A 481 12.50 -4.73 38.86
CA GLU A 481 11.38 -3.88 39.22
C GLU A 481 10.42 -4.58 40.21
N HIS A 482 10.18 -5.87 40.02
CA HIS A 482 9.42 -6.68 40.98
C HIS A 482 10.08 -6.72 42.37
N ARG A 483 11.42 -6.77 42.43
CA ARG A 483 12.18 -6.68 43.69
C ARG A 483 11.91 -5.36 44.41
N LEU A 484 11.94 -4.24 43.69
CA LEU A 484 11.70 -2.90 44.24
C LEU A 484 10.27 -2.80 44.82
N ASN A 485 9.28 -3.37 44.13
CA ASN A 485 7.88 -3.39 44.60
C ASN A 485 7.68 -4.27 45.86
N ILE A 486 8.41 -5.38 46.01
CA ILE A 486 8.36 -6.18 47.25
C ILE A 486 9.02 -5.41 48.40
N SER A 487 10.12 -4.70 48.15
CA SER A 487 10.82 -3.93 49.19
C SER A 487 10.03 -2.70 49.67
N SER A 488 9.24 -2.06 48.81
CA SER A 488 8.46 -0.87 49.19
C SER A 488 7.26 -1.19 50.09
N ILE A 489 6.71 -2.40 50.02
CA ILE A 489 5.58 -2.84 50.86
C ILE A 489 6.03 -3.12 52.31
N ASN A 490 7.31 -3.44 52.53
CA ASN A 490 7.83 -3.85 53.83
C ASN A 490 8.46 -2.73 54.68
N SER A 491 8.56 -1.49 54.18
CA SER A 491 9.15 -0.40 54.96
C SER A 491 8.74 1.00 54.49
N SER A 492 7.87 1.67 55.26
CA SER A 492 7.42 3.05 55.01
C SER A 492 8.42 4.14 55.46
N ASP A 493 9.56 3.78 56.08
CA ASP A 493 10.58 4.73 56.58
C ASP A 493 11.95 4.63 55.87
N LEU A 494 12.10 3.76 54.85
CA LEU A 494 13.40 3.45 54.21
C LEU A 494 13.55 3.97 52.77
N GLY A 495 12.52 4.63 52.20
CA GLY A 495 12.55 5.13 50.82
C GLY A 495 13.67 6.15 50.56
N ASP A 496 13.95 7.03 51.54
CA ASP A 496 15.00 8.05 51.43
C ASP A 496 16.42 7.47 51.61
N ASP A 497 16.57 6.35 52.31
CA ASP A 497 17.90 5.79 52.64
C ASP A 497 18.49 4.98 51.47
N GLY A 498 17.63 4.44 50.59
CA GLY A 498 18.03 3.75 49.37
C GLY A 498 18.52 4.73 48.29
N THR A 499 17.77 5.79 48.03
CA THR A 499 18.13 6.84 47.06
C THR A 499 19.39 7.59 47.50
N ILE A 500 19.57 7.86 48.80
CA ILE A 500 20.81 8.45 49.33
C ILE A 500 22.03 7.53 49.13
N LYS A 501 21.87 6.20 49.28
CA LYS A 501 22.95 5.23 49.03
C LYS A 501 23.33 5.15 47.55
N GLU A 502 22.34 5.13 46.67
CA GLU A 502 22.55 5.15 45.21
C GLU A 502 23.22 6.45 44.76
N LEU A 503 22.82 7.57 45.35
CA LEU A 503 23.39 8.87 45.05
C LEU A 503 24.86 8.99 45.52
N LYS A 504 25.21 8.44 46.69
CA LYS A 504 26.60 8.31 47.13
C LYS A 504 27.42 7.41 46.20
N TYR A 505 26.86 6.28 45.79
CA TYR A 505 27.52 5.39 44.84
C TYR A 505 27.79 6.08 43.49
N ASN A 506 26.84 6.87 43.00
CA ASN A 506 26.99 7.64 41.76
C ASN A 506 28.04 8.75 41.90
N GLN A 507 28.13 9.41 43.05
CA GLN A 507 29.21 10.37 43.35
C GLN A 507 30.59 9.70 43.40
N ASP A 508 30.72 8.55 44.05
CA ASP A 508 31.97 7.77 44.10
C ASP A 508 32.37 7.26 42.71
N MET A 509 31.39 6.84 41.90
CA MET A 509 31.61 6.48 40.50
C MET A 509 32.03 7.70 39.67
N LEU A 510 31.49 8.89 39.93
CA LEU A 510 31.92 10.12 39.25
C LEU A 510 33.38 10.45 39.57
N LEU A 511 33.79 10.31 40.84
CA LEU A 511 35.19 10.50 41.26
C LEU A 511 36.12 9.48 40.59
N SER A 512 35.69 8.21 40.51
CA SER A 512 36.45 7.15 39.82
C SER A 512 36.61 7.46 38.33
N LEU A 513 35.54 7.90 37.66
CA LEU A 513 35.60 8.27 36.23
C LEU A 513 36.44 9.54 35.99
N HIS A 514 36.37 10.53 36.88
CA HIS A 514 37.25 11.70 36.82
C HIS A 514 38.72 11.29 36.97
N ARG A 515 39.02 10.39 37.92
CA ARG A 515 40.36 9.81 38.08
C ARG A 515 40.83 9.12 36.80
N ASP A 516 39.98 8.27 36.21
CA ASP A 516 40.33 7.50 35.02
C ASP A 516 40.45 8.39 33.76
N PHE A 517 39.70 9.50 33.69
CA PHE A 517 39.85 10.53 32.66
C PHE A 517 41.25 11.16 32.69
N TRP A 518 41.69 11.57 33.88
CA TRP A 518 43.01 12.16 34.06
C TRP A 518 44.13 11.14 33.88
N LYS A 519 43.93 9.88 34.29
CA LYS A 519 44.87 8.78 34.06
C LYS A 519 45.16 8.59 32.56
N GLU A 520 44.11 8.53 31.74
CA GLU A 520 44.22 8.35 30.29
C GLU A 520 44.87 9.58 29.61
N LEU A 521 44.67 10.79 30.14
CA LEU A 521 45.30 12.01 29.64
C LEU A 521 46.82 12.10 29.94
N ILE A 522 47.30 11.43 31.00
CA ILE A 522 48.72 11.38 31.37
C ILE A 522 49.52 10.50 30.39
N GLU A 523 48.88 9.51 29.77
CA GLU A 523 49.55 8.61 28.82
C GLU A 523 50.17 9.38 27.63
N GLU A 524 51.31 8.89 27.13
CA GLU A 524 52.05 9.53 26.05
C GLU A 524 51.21 9.66 24.77
N SER A 525 50.33 8.69 24.53
CA SER A 525 49.35 8.66 23.44
C SER A 525 47.95 8.33 23.97
N PRO A 526 47.16 9.33 24.42
CA PRO A 526 45.83 9.07 24.95
C PRO A 526 44.93 8.42 23.90
N GLN A 527 44.21 7.37 24.28
CA GLN A 527 43.22 6.77 23.42
C GLN A 527 41.94 7.63 23.44
N TYR A 528 41.78 8.48 22.42
CA TYR A 528 40.61 9.37 22.29
C TYR A 528 39.25 8.65 22.43
N SER A 529 39.17 7.38 22.01
CA SER A 529 37.95 6.58 22.17
C SER A 529 37.64 6.22 23.62
N THR A 530 38.65 6.12 24.47
CA THR A 530 38.53 5.82 25.91
C THR A 530 38.13 7.09 26.65
N ILE A 531 38.80 8.21 26.37
CA ILE A 531 38.45 9.54 26.89
C ILE A 531 37.00 9.93 26.55
N GLU A 532 36.58 9.71 25.31
CA GLU A 532 35.20 9.95 24.88
C GLU A 532 34.18 9.13 25.71
N LYS A 533 34.50 7.87 26.02
CA LYS A 533 33.63 7.01 26.82
C LYS A 533 33.55 7.46 28.26
N ILE A 534 34.69 7.82 28.83
CA ILE A 534 34.78 8.35 30.19
C ILE A 534 33.95 9.63 30.30
N ALA A 535 34.17 10.60 29.41
CA ALA A 535 33.45 11.87 29.41
C ALA A 535 31.93 11.70 29.23
N ASN A 536 31.49 10.80 28.33
CA ASN A 536 30.07 10.50 28.17
C ASN A 536 29.47 9.85 29.42
N LYS A 537 30.22 8.99 30.10
CA LYS A 537 29.77 8.31 31.33
C LYS A 537 29.72 9.28 32.52
N ILE A 538 30.68 10.20 32.61
CA ILE A 538 30.65 11.32 33.56
C ILE A 538 29.38 12.14 33.34
N ALA A 539 29.17 12.65 32.12
CA ALA A 539 28.02 13.49 31.84
C ALA A 539 26.67 12.79 32.11
N GLU A 540 26.58 11.49 31.82
CA GLU A 540 25.40 10.69 32.13
C GLU A 540 25.12 10.61 33.64
N ILE A 541 26.11 10.23 34.44
CA ILE A 541 25.96 10.11 35.89
C ILE A 541 25.73 11.49 36.52
N THR A 542 26.35 12.56 36.01
CA THR A 542 26.09 13.93 36.46
C THR A 542 24.62 14.33 36.23
N VAL A 543 24.02 13.95 35.09
CA VAL A 543 22.60 14.21 34.82
C VAL A 543 21.71 13.39 35.75
N GLU A 544 22.01 12.10 35.96
CA GLU A 544 21.30 11.23 36.90
C GLU A 544 21.36 11.80 38.33
N CYS A 545 22.54 12.24 38.79
CA CYS A 545 22.71 12.92 40.07
C CYS A 545 21.86 14.20 40.17
N ASN A 546 21.87 15.05 39.14
CA ASN A 546 21.07 16.28 39.13
C ASN A 546 19.56 15.98 39.24
N GLN A 547 19.06 14.99 38.49
CA GLN A 547 17.65 14.58 38.52
C GLN A 547 17.26 14.03 39.90
N MET A 548 18.06 13.12 40.46
CA MET A 548 17.80 12.59 41.80
C MET A 548 17.84 13.69 42.87
N PHE A 549 18.73 14.67 42.75
CA PHE A 549 18.75 15.81 43.65
C PHE A 549 17.51 16.71 43.49
N GLU A 550 17.03 16.95 42.27
CA GLU A 550 15.78 17.69 42.04
C GLU A 550 14.56 16.98 42.66
N GLU A 551 14.48 15.65 42.52
CA GLU A 551 13.42 14.82 43.12
C GLU A 551 13.47 14.80 44.65
N LEU A 552 14.67 14.63 45.23
CA LEU A 552 14.89 14.65 46.68
C LEU A 552 14.62 16.04 47.27
N MET A 553 14.96 17.12 46.55
CA MET A 553 14.70 18.50 46.97
C MET A 553 13.22 18.90 46.87
N GLY A 554 12.46 18.26 45.97
CA GLY A 554 11.01 18.48 45.79
C GLY A 554 10.13 17.74 46.80
N SER A 555 10.57 16.56 47.29
CA SER A 555 9.78 15.70 48.19
C SER A 555 9.95 16.02 49.67
N LYS A 556 11.18 16.30 50.17
CA LYS A 556 11.43 16.75 51.55
C LYS A 556 12.84 17.33 51.73
N ARG A 557 12.97 18.62 52.05
CA ARG A 557 14.28 19.26 52.34
C ARG A 557 14.84 18.81 53.69
N SER A 558 15.62 17.73 53.70
CA SER A 558 16.36 17.30 54.89
C SER A 558 17.75 17.94 54.93
N LYS A 559 18.25 18.23 56.15
CA LYS A 559 19.60 18.77 56.39
C LYS A 559 20.69 17.95 55.70
N GLN A 560 20.55 16.62 55.74
CA GLN A 560 21.54 15.70 55.19
C GLN A 560 21.55 15.76 53.66
N ILE A 561 20.38 15.88 53.01
CA ILE A 561 20.25 16.02 51.55
C ILE A 561 20.84 17.36 51.07
N LEU A 562 20.55 18.47 51.76
CA LEU A 562 21.11 19.79 51.41
C LEU A 562 22.64 19.83 51.51
N ARG A 563 23.24 19.24 52.56
CA ARG A 563 24.70 19.13 52.67
C ARG A 563 25.28 18.26 51.57
N LEU A 564 24.64 17.13 51.27
CA LEU A 564 25.09 16.22 50.22
C LEU A 564 24.99 16.87 48.83
N TYR A 565 23.98 17.71 48.61
CA TYR A 565 23.82 18.50 47.39
C TYR A 565 24.86 19.63 47.31
N ALA A 566 25.12 20.35 48.40
CA ALA A 566 26.17 21.37 48.46
C ALA A 566 27.54 20.77 48.13
N THR A 567 27.91 19.65 48.75
CA THR A 567 29.16 18.92 48.45
C THR A 567 29.23 18.48 46.99
N TYR A 568 28.12 18.02 46.41
CA TYR A 568 28.06 17.67 44.99
C TYR A 568 28.23 18.88 44.06
N VAL A 569 27.56 19.98 44.37
CA VAL A 569 27.64 21.24 43.63
C VAL A 569 29.06 21.81 43.68
N GLU A 570 29.72 21.71 44.83
CA GLU A 570 31.11 22.12 45.03
C GLU A 570 32.10 21.25 44.27
N LEU A 571 32.02 19.93 44.44
CA LEU A 571 33.02 18.99 43.91
C LEU A 571 32.85 18.69 42.42
N PHE A 572 31.63 18.75 41.89
CA PHE A 572 31.33 18.29 40.52
C PHE A 572 30.65 19.34 39.63
N GLN A 573 29.84 20.25 40.18
CA GLN A 573 29.32 21.39 39.40
C GLN A 573 30.26 22.60 39.44
N PHE A 574 31.20 22.63 40.39
CA PHE A 574 32.18 23.70 40.62
C PHE A 574 31.54 25.08 40.85
N ASP A 575 30.32 25.12 41.40
CA ASP A 575 29.60 26.36 41.71
C ASP A 575 29.73 26.65 43.21
N LYS A 576 30.82 27.34 43.57
CA LYS A 576 31.16 27.62 44.97
C LYS A 576 30.10 28.48 45.66
N VAL A 577 29.58 29.48 44.95
CA VAL A 577 28.54 30.39 45.48
C VAL A 577 27.26 29.62 45.77
N LYS A 578 26.79 28.80 44.82
CA LYS A 578 25.60 27.97 45.04
C LYS A 578 25.83 26.93 46.14
N SER A 579 27.01 26.33 46.23
CA SER A 579 27.34 25.41 47.33
C SER A 579 27.29 26.10 48.71
N GLU A 580 27.90 27.27 48.84
CA GLU A 580 27.90 28.06 50.08
C GLU A 580 26.46 28.42 50.50
N THR A 581 25.61 28.86 49.57
CA THR A 581 24.20 29.14 49.85
C THR A 581 23.43 27.90 50.34
N LEU A 582 23.70 26.71 49.80
CA LEU A 582 23.09 25.45 50.22
C LEU A 582 23.60 24.99 51.59
N TYR A 583 24.89 25.18 51.90
CA TYR A 583 25.42 24.92 53.24
C TYR A 583 24.83 25.88 54.28
N GLU A 584 24.66 27.16 53.93
CA GLU A 584 23.98 28.13 54.79
C GLU A 584 22.52 27.76 55.03
N GLU A 585 21.78 27.35 54.00
CA GLU A 585 20.41 26.87 54.13
C GLU A 585 20.32 25.61 55.04
N ALA A 586 21.24 24.65 54.85
CA ALA A 586 21.33 23.47 55.71
C ALA A 586 21.65 23.83 57.18
N ASN A 587 22.49 24.85 57.39
CA ASN A 587 22.87 25.33 58.72
C ASN A 587 21.74 26.16 59.38
N ARG A 588 20.92 26.87 58.60
CA ARG A 588 19.71 27.55 59.09
C ARG A 588 18.68 26.55 59.59
N LEU A 589 18.42 25.47 58.83
CA LEU A 589 17.55 24.37 59.24
C LEU A 589 18.04 23.67 60.53
N GLU A 590 19.35 23.64 60.78
CA GLU A 590 19.93 23.13 62.03
C GLU A 590 19.67 24.06 63.24
N LYS A 591 19.63 25.38 63.03
CA LYS A 591 19.33 26.36 64.08
C LYS A 591 17.83 26.39 64.42
N ASP A 592 16.97 26.28 63.41
CA ASP A 592 15.51 26.28 63.60
C ASP A 592 15.00 24.99 64.27
N ALA A 593 15.61 23.83 63.99
CA ALA A 593 15.28 22.57 64.66
C ALA A 593 15.67 22.55 66.15
N ARG A 594 16.68 23.34 66.56
CA ARG A 594 17.07 23.49 67.97
C ARG A 594 16.19 24.49 68.74
N GLY A 595 15.47 25.37 68.05
CA GLY A 595 14.51 26.30 68.67
C GLY A 595 13.22 25.65 69.20
N LEU A 596 12.88 24.45 68.75
CA LEU A 596 11.61 23.78 69.09
C LEU A 596 11.59 23.02 70.42
N TYR A 597 12.73 22.88 71.12
CA TYR A 597 12.79 22.19 72.43
C TYR A 597 12.78 23.13 73.65
N MET A 598 12.74 24.45 73.46
CA MET A 598 12.66 25.43 74.54
C MET A 598 11.64 26.51 74.20
N SER A 599 10.36 26.26 74.49
CA SER A 599 9.34 27.25 74.91
C SER A 599 7.94 26.74 74.54
N ALA A 600 7.40 25.87 75.39
CA ALA A 600 5.97 25.57 75.40
C ALA A 600 5.30 26.48 76.45
N LYS A 601 4.86 27.68 76.04
CA LYS A 601 3.70 28.43 76.55
C LYS A 601 3.69 29.85 75.99
N ARG A 602 2.81 30.12 75.00
CA ARG A 602 1.71 31.11 75.09
C ARG A 602 0.95 31.26 73.76
N PRO A 603 -0.30 31.77 73.80
CA PRO A 603 -1.28 31.60 72.73
C PRO A 603 -1.42 32.81 71.78
N ARG A 604 -1.94 32.50 70.58
CA ARG A 604 -2.81 33.26 69.64
C ARG A 604 -2.64 34.77 69.42
N LYS A 605 -2.52 35.06 68.10
CA LYS A 605 -3.04 36.19 67.30
C LYS A 605 -2.60 37.61 67.66
N GLU A 606 -1.92 38.27 66.74
CA GLU A 606 -2.50 39.41 66.00
C GLU A 606 -1.67 39.77 64.75
N SER A 607 -2.39 40.36 63.79
CA SER A 607 -1.93 40.84 62.49
C SER A 607 -0.86 41.93 62.60
N GLN A 608 0.18 41.86 61.77
CA GLN A 608 0.90 43.08 61.38
C GLN A 608 1.53 42.98 59.99
N VAL A 609 0.92 43.76 59.09
CA VAL A 609 1.48 44.63 58.06
C VAL A 609 2.79 44.18 57.39
N VAL A 610 2.64 43.79 56.12
CA VAL A 610 3.69 43.74 55.10
C VAL A 610 4.03 45.18 54.66
N PRO A 611 5.30 45.62 54.63
CA PRO A 611 5.72 46.71 53.77
C PRO A 611 6.10 46.14 52.40
N THR A 612 5.30 46.50 51.42
CA THR A 612 5.62 46.47 49.99
C THR A 612 6.68 47.52 49.64
N SER A 613 7.34 47.29 48.51
CA SER A 613 8.25 48.13 47.72
C SER A 613 9.69 48.30 48.21
N PHE A 614 10.62 47.69 47.48
CA PHE A 614 11.80 48.40 46.97
C PHE A 614 12.08 47.93 45.54
N ASP A 615 11.88 48.86 44.60
CA ASP A 615 12.41 48.80 43.24
C ASP A 615 13.94 49.00 43.25
N PRO A 616 14.64 48.55 42.20
CA PRO A 616 16.09 48.59 42.11
C PRO A 616 16.57 49.93 41.56
N THR A 617 17.46 50.62 42.26
CA THR A 617 18.25 51.72 41.68
C THR A 617 19.64 51.80 42.33
N GLU A 618 20.58 52.09 41.46
CA GLU A 618 22.04 52.12 41.58
C GLU A 618 22.61 53.09 42.63
N SER A 619 23.93 52.94 42.83
CA SER A 619 24.94 53.92 43.27
C SER A 619 24.95 54.33 44.74
N ASP A 620 25.88 53.75 45.51
CA ASP A 620 27.17 54.38 45.84
C ASP A 620 27.70 53.83 47.17
N LEU A 621 28.71 52.96 47.10
CA LEU A 621 29.72 52.87 48.16
C LEU A 621 31.06 52.43 47.54
N PHE A 622 31.73 53.40 46.91
CA PHE A 622 33.16 53.33 46.62
C PHE A 622 33.95 53.26 47.94
N SER A 623 34.84 52.28 48.06
CA SER A 623 36.15 52.52 48.64
C SER A 623 37.19 52.08 47.63
N GLU A 624 37.79 53.06 46.95
CA GLU A 624 38.99 52.86 46.14
C GLU A 624 40.12 52.33 47.02
N ALA A 625 40.63 51.15 46.67
CA ALA A 625 41.95 50.67 47.05
C ALA A 625 42.72 50.37 45.75
N PRO A 626 44.05 50.53 45.74
CA PRO A 626 44.80 50.77 44.52
C PRO A 626 44.86 49.54 43.63
N VAL A 627 44.78 49.80 42.32
CA VAL A 627 45.08 48.90 41.22
C VAL A 627 46.37 48.13 41.50
N SER A 628 46.25 46.82 41.71
CA SER A 628 47.33 45.85 41.50
C SER A 628 47.07 45.13 40.18
N GLU A 629 47.93 45.37 39.19
CA GLU A 629 47.97 44.69 37.88
C GLU A 629 48.36 43.19 37.96
N VAL A 630 47.84 42.45 38.95
CA VAL A 630 48.16 41.02 39.15
C VAL A 630 46.96 40.10 38.88
N ASP A 631 45.74 40.63 38.73
CA ASP A 631 44.53 39.79 38.68
C ASP A 631 44.01 39.46 37.26
N GLU A 632 44.52 40.08 36.19
CA GLU A 632 44.06 39.75 34.82
C GLU A 632 44.54 38.36 34.36
N GLU A 633 45.69 37.87 34.81
CA GLU A 633 46.14 36.50 34.47
C GLU A 633 45.38 35.43 35.26
N GLU A 634 45.03 35.67 36.53
CA GLU A 634 44.21 34.74 37.33
C GLU A 634 42.76 34.71 36.85
N GLU A 635 42.16 35.84 36.47
CA GLU A 635 40.80 35.89 35.95
C GLU A 635 40.70 35.22 34.56
N HIS A 636 41.74 35.39 33.72
CA HIS A 636 41.81 34.76 32.40
C HIS A 636 42.14 33.25 32.45
N GLU A 637 42.93 32.80 33.44
CA GLU A 637 43.11 31.36 33.76
C GLU A 637 41.81 30.75 34.33
N MET A 638 41.13 31.47 35.22
CA MET A 638 39.88 31.02 35.84
C MET A 638 38.76 30.91 34.81
N HIS A 639 38.66 31.83 33.85
CA HIS A 639 37.68 31.77 32.75
C HIS A 639 37.96 30.62 31.76
N LYS A 640 39.24 30.34 31.46
CA LYS A 640 39.65 29.18 30.65
C LYS A 640 39.35 27.85 31.37
N ASP A 641 39.57 27.79 32.68
CA ASP A 641 39.23 26.62 33.51
C ASP A 641 37.70 26.43 33.61
N LEU A 642 36.92 27.52 33.68
CA LEU A 642 35.45 27.49 33.65
C LEU A 642 34.88 27.03 32.29
N LEU A 643 35.45 27.51 31.17
CA LEU A 643 35.10 27.05 29.81
C LEU A 643 35.47 25.58 29.60
N PHE A 644 36.62 25.15 30.13
CA PHE A 644 37.08 23.76 30.12
C PHE A 644 36.14 22.84 30.91
N ARG A 645 35.77 23.23 32.13
CA ARG A 645 34.85 22.47 33.00
C ARG A 645 33.43 22.44 32.45
N ASN A 646 32.95 23.53 31.84
CA ASN A 646 31.67 23.57 31.13
C ASN A 646 31.67 22.68 29.87
N GLY A 647 32.82 22.52 29.20
CA GLY A 647 32.99 21.62 28.07
C GLY A 647 32.91 20.13 28.43
N ILE A 648 33.34 19.76 29.65
CA ILE A 648 33.18 18.40 30.21
C ILE A 648 31.74 18.19 30.72
N ARG A 649 31.13 19.24 31.30
CA ARG A 649 29.77 19.22 31.86
C ARG A 649 28.68 19.03 30.81
N ASN A 650 28.83 19.65 29.64
CA ASN A 650 27.79 19.66 28.62
C ASN A 650 27.90 18.45 27.69
N LYS A 651 27.04 17.45 27.89
CA LYS A 651 26.84 16.36 26.92
C LYS A 651 26.53 16.97 25.55
N PRO A 652 27.21 16.57 24.45
CA PRO A 652 26.83 17.02 23.12
C PRO A 652 25.38 16.62 22.89
N ASN A 653 24.53 17.60 22.59
CA ASN A 653 23.08 17.45 22.60
C ASN A 653 22.64 16.34 21.61
N GLU A 654 22.40 15.13 22.12
CA GLU A 654 22.00 13.96 21.30
C GLU A 654 20.58 14.13 20.76
N SER A 655 19.78 14.96 21.44
CA SER A 655 18.46 15.38 20.99
C SER A 655 18.51 15.99 19.59
N LEU A 656 19.48 16.86 19.30
CA LEU A 656 19.61 17.50 17.98
C LEU A 656 19.97 16.47 16.88
N ARG A 657 20.82 15.49 17.19
CA ARG A 657 21.18 14.42 16.24
C ARG A 657 19.96 13.54 15.91
N ASN A 658 19.21 13.14 16.94
CA ASN A 658 18.04 12.30 16.77
C ASN A 658 16.90 13.07 16.08
N SER A 659 16.72 14.35 16.40
CA SER A 659 15.78 15.25 15.72
C SER A 659 16.12 15.42 14.23
N LEU A 660 17.40 15.66 13.89
CA LEU A 660 17.85 15.71 12.49
C LEU A 660 17.62 14.37 11.75
N PHE A 661 17.86 13.24 12.40
CA PHE A 661 17.60 11.93 11.81
C PHE A 661 16.11 11.73 11.50
N ILE A 662 15.24 12.07 12.45
CA ILE A 662 13.78 12.00 12.27
C ILE A 662 13.35 12.94 11.13
N LEU A 663 13.88 14.16 11.08
CA LEU A 663 13.58 15.12 10.01
C LEU A 663 13.95 14.55 8.63
N ILE A 664 15.14 13.96 8.50
CA ILE A 664 15.59 13.34 7.24
C ILE A 664 14.71 12.16 6.85
N PHE A 665 14.34 11.32 7.83
CA PHE A 665 13.42 10.21 7.58
C PHE A 665 12.07 10.70 7.05
N VAL A 666 11.51 11.76 7.65
CA VAL A 666 10.26 12.40 7.19
C VAL A 666 10.40 12.96 5.78
N ILE A 667 11.53 13.59 5.45
CA ILE A 667 11.80 14.10 4.10
C ILE A 667 11.85 12.95 3.09
N ILE A 668 12.61 11.88 3.38
CA ILE A 668 12.74 10.73 2.48
C ILE A 668 11.39 10.05 2.27
N PHE A 669 10.61 9.86 3.34
CA PHE A 669 9.26 9.31 3.25
C PHE A 669 8.32 10.20 2.43
N SER A 670 8.36 11.52 2.64
CA SER A 670 7.56 12.48 1.86
C SER A 670 7.91 12.47 0.37
N VAL A 671 9.18 12.33 0.01
CA VAL A 671 9.61 12.21 -1.40
C VAL A 671 9.10 10.90 -2.02
N GLY A 672 9.18 9.78 -1.30
CA GLY A 672 8.62 8.51 -1.78
C GLY A 672 7.11 8.57 -1.98
N LEU A 673 6.37 9.15 -1.03
CA LEU A 673 4.91 9.34 -1.12
C LEU A 673 4.53 10.31 -2.25
N GLY A 674 5.29 11.39 -2.43
CA GLY A 674 5.12 12.32 -3.54
C GLY A 674 5.33 11.65 -4.89
N GLY A 675 6.35 10.79 -5.02
CA GLY A 675 6.57 9.99 -6.23
C GLY A 675 5.45 9.01 -6.53
N ALA A 676 4.93 8.31 -5.52
CA ALA A 676 3.77 7.44 -5.69
C ALA A 676 2.51 8.22 -6.11
N SER A 677 2.27 9.38 -5.49
CA SER A 677 1.13 10.25 -5.84
C SER A 677 1.24 10.78 -7.27
N PHE A 678 2.45 11.19 -7.68
CA PHE A 678 2.69 11.67 -9.03
C PHE A 678 2.58 10.56 -10.07
N ALA A 679 2.98 9.33 -9.72
CA ALA A 679 2.80 8.15 -10.56
C ALA A 679 1.32 7.85 -10.84
N ILE A 680 0.50 7.88 -9.79
CA ILE A 680 -0.95 7.69 -9.90
C ILE A 680 -1.57 8.79 -10.77
N TYR A 681 -1.19 10.04 -10.54
CA TYR A 681 -1.68 11.18 -11.32
C TYR A 681 -1.37 11.05 -12.81
N ILE A 682 -0.11 10.75 -13.17
CA ILE A 682 0.29 10.58 -14.57
C ILE A 682 -0.45 9.40 -15.21
N GLY A 683 -0.51 8.26 -14.51
CA GLY A 683 -1.27 7.10 -14.99
C GLY A 683 -2.72 7.46 -15.29
N SER A 684 -3.39 8.19 -14.38
CA SER A 684 -4.76 8.68 -14.57
C SER A 684 -4.90 9.58 -15.79
N SER A 685 -3.97 10.52 -15.97
CA SER A 685 -4.02 11.50 -17.06
C SER A 685 -3.85 10.83 -18.43
N ILE A 686 -2.90 9.90 -18.56
CA ILE A 686 -2.68 9.12 -19.79
C ILE A 686 -3.95 8.33 -20.15
N ARG A 687 -4.58 7.71 -19.14
CA ARG A 687 -5.79 6.93 -19.33
C ARG A 687 -6.97 7.75 -19.85
N VAL A 688 -7.23 8.90 -19.23
CA VAL A 688 -8.34 9.79 -19.66
C VAL A 688 -8.11 10.28 -21.10
N GLY A 689 -6.86 10.55 -21.47
CA GLY A 689 -6.49 10.91 -22.85
C GLY A 689 -6.89 9.84 -23.88
N VAL A 690 -6.62 8.57 -23.59
CA VAL A 690 -6.95 7.43 -24.47
C VAL A 690 -8.45 7.28 -24.70
N VAL A 691 -9.26 7.37 -23.64
CA VAL A 691 -10.72 7.21 -23.75
C VAL A 691 -11.34 8.32 -24.59
N ASN A 692 -10.95 9.57 -24.34
CA ASN A 692 -11.49 10.73 -25.06
C ASN A 692 -11.07 10.76 -26.53
N LEU A 693 -9.90 10.21 -26.87
CA LEU A 693 -9.44 10.11 -28.25
C LEU A 693 -10.40 9.28 -29.12
N ASN A 694 -10.95 8.18 -28.59
CA ASN A 694 -11.86 7.33 -29.34
C ASN A 694 -13.09 8.10 -29.84
N SER A 695 -13.73 8.87 -28.96
CA SER A 695 -14.86 9.73 -29.32
C SER A 695 -14.49 10.85 -30.28
N ALA A 696 -13.28 11.42 -30.17
CA ALA A 696 -12.81 12.46 -31.08
C ALA A 696 -12.62 11.92 -32.51
N CYS A 697 -11.97 10.76 -32.66
CA CYS A 697 -11.61 10.20 -33.96
C CYS A 697 -12.76 9.44 -34.65
N LEU A 698 -13.74 8.91 -33.92
CA LEU A 698 -14.93 8.31 -34.55
C LEU A 698 -15.76 9.31 -35.37
N THR A 699 -15.60 10.62 -35.13
CA THR A 699 -16.32 11.63 -35.93
C THR A 699 -15.91 11.66 -37.40
N GLU A 700 -14.71 11.15 -37.75
CA GLU A 700 -14.21 11.11 -39.14
C GLU A 700 -15.18 10.39 -40.11
N GLU A 701 -15.90 9.38 -39.64
CA GLU A 701 -16.76 8.56 -40.50
C GLU A 701 -18.12 9.21 -40.82
N VAL A 702 -18.59 10.13 -39.97
CA VAL A 702 -19.99 10.57 -39.93
C VAL A 702 -20.44 11.22 -41.24
N GLY A 703 -19.59 12.07 -41.83
CA GLY A 703 -19.93 12.78 -43.07
C GLY A 703 -20.28 11.82 -44.21
N MET A 704 -19.48 10.75 -44.38
CA MET A 704 -19.68 9.75 -45.42
C MET A 704 -20.74 8.72 -45.05
N SER A 705 -20.83 8.31 -43.77
CA SER A 705 -21.87 7.40 -43.27
C SER A 705 -23.27 7.95 -43.57
N VAL A 706 -23.52 9.21 -43.22
CA VAL A 706 -24.82 9.89 -43.43
C VAL A 706 -25.20 9.91 -44.91
N ILE A 707 -24.31 10.39 -45.78
CA ILE A 707 -24.58 10.47 -47.23
C ILE A 707 -24.81 9.08 -47.82
N ARG A 708 -23.97 8.10 -47.48
CA ARG A 708 -24.17 6.70 -47.91
C ARG A 708 -25.53 6.17 -47.51
N ASN A 709 -25.92 6.34 -46.24
CA ASN A 709 -27.18 5.82 -45.71
C ASN A 709 -28.38 6.48 -46.41
N VAL A 710 -28.35 7.81 -46.63
CA VAL A 710 -29.40 8.53 -47.36
C VAL A 710 -29.50 8.05 -48.81
N ARG A 711 -28.39 7.96 -49.53
CA ARG A 711 -28.37 7.57 -50.96
C ARG A 711 -28.81 6.13 -51.18
N SER A 712 -28.40 5.23 -50.31
CA SER A 712 -28.88 3.86 -50.31
C SER A 712 -30.39 3.78 -50.04
N MET A 713 -30.90 4.53 -49.06
CA MET A 713 -32.33 4.55 -48.77
C MET A 713 -33.14 5.12 -49.93
N GLN A 714 -32.65 6.18 -50.60
CA GLN A 714 -33.23 6.70 -51.83
C GLN A 714 -33.28 5.65 -52.94
N SER A 715 -32.19 4.88 -53.12
CA SER A 715 -32.15 3.75 -54.05
C SER A 715 -33.15 2.64 -53.70
N ALA A 716 -33.28 2.30 -52.42
CA ALA A 716 -34.24 1.31 -51.94
C ALA A 716 -35.69 1.78 -52.17
N ILE A 717 -36.03 3.02 -51.83
CA ILE A 717 -37.36 3.60 -52.10
C ILE A 717 -37.62 3.62 -53.62
N ASN A 718 -36.63 4.01 -54.44
CA ASN A 718 -36.82 4.01 -55.90
C ASN A 718 -37.07 2.60 -56.45
N TYR A 719 -36.34 1.58 -55.95
CA TYR A 719 -36.48 0.21 -56.44
C TYR A 719 -37.75 -0.51 -55.93
N TYR A 720 -38.12 -0.36 -54.66
CA TYR A 720 -39.27 -1.06 -54.08
C TYR A 720 -40.58 -0.29 -54.21
N ILE A 721 -40.54 1.04 -54.04
CA ILE A 721 -41.75 1.87 -54.02
C ILE A 721 -42.03 2.47 -55.40
N ASN A 722 -41.06 3.14 -56.03
CA ASN A 722 -41.28 3.76 -57.35
C ASN A 722 -41.37 2.70 -58.46
N TYR A 723 -40.51 1.69 -58.45
CA TYR A 723 -40.55 0.66 -59.48
C TYR A 723 -41.59 -0.44 -59.18
N GLY A 724 -41.93 -0.64 -57.90
CA GLY A 724 -42.98 -1.57 -57.45
C GLY A 724 -42.51 -3.02 -57.29
N SER A 725 -41.22 -3.24 -57.02
CA SER A 725 -40.68 -4.58 -56.77
C SER A 725 -41.05 -5.11 -55.39
N ASP A 726 -41.15 -6.43 -55.25
CA ASP A 726 -41.29 -7.08 -53.95
C ASP A 726 -39.95 -7.21 -53.22
N TRP A 727 -39.96 -7.00 -51.91
CA TRP A 727 -38.82 -7.25 -51.04
C TRP A 727 -38.59 -8.76 -50.89
N LYS A 728 -37.42 -9.27 -51.31
CA LYS A 728 -37.09 -10.70 -51.10
C LYS A 728 -36.95 -10.98 -49.62
N THR A 729 -37.55 -12.08 -49.18
CA THR A 729 -37.54 -12.58 -47.80
C THR A 729 -36.33 -13.46 -47.48
N GLU A 730 -35.61 -13.93 -48.51
CA GLU A 730 -34.44 -14.79 -48.36
C GLU A 730 -33.36 -14.44 -49.39
N TYR A 731 -32.09 -14.54 -48.98
CA TYR A 731 -30.91 -14.40 -49.82
C TYR A 731 -29.86 -15.44 -49.38
N ASP A 732 -29.31 -16.22 -50.31
CA ASP A 732 -28.35 -17.30 -50.02
C ASP A 732 -28.78 -18.20 -48.84
N SER A 733 -30.04 -18.64 -48.82
CA SER A 733 -30.64 -19.48 -47.77
C SER A 733 -30.74 -18.87 -46.36
N LEU A 734 -30.43 -17.58 -46.21
CA LEU A 734 -30.61 -16.83 -44.97
C LEU A 734 -31.82 -15.90 -45.10
N PRO A 735 -32.64 -15.76 -44.04
CA PRO A 735 -33.73 -14.79 -44.04
C PRO A 735 -33.17 -13.37 -44.01
N THR A 736 -33.67 -12.53 -44.92
CA THR A 736 -33.38 -11.09 -44.95
C THR A 736 -34.26 -10.38 -43.93
N GLU A 737 -33.83 -9.19 -43.51
CA GLU A 737 -34.68 -8.31 -42.69
C GLU A 737 -35.92 -7.88 -43.50
N THR A 738 -37.02 -7.56 -42.83
CA THR A 738 -38.19 -7.00 -43.53
C THR A 738 -37.90 -5.56 -43.99
N PHE A 739 -38.63 -5.04 -44.99
CA PHE A 739 -38.46 -3.64 -45.40
C PHE A 739 -38.73 -2.65 -44.25
N GLN A 740 -39.65 -2.99 -43.33
CA GLN A 740 -39.87 -2.20 -42.13
C GLN A 740 -38.66 -2.21 -41.20
N GLU A 741 -38.03 -3.37 -40.96
CA GLU A 741 -36.80 -3.47 -40.18
C GLU A 741 -35.66 -2.69 -40.84
N TYR A 742 -35.56 -2.72 -42.17
CA TYR A 742 -34.58 -1.93 -42.92
C TYR A 742 -34.77 -0.41 -42.71
N ILE A 743 -36.02 0.09 -42.73
CA ILE A 743 -36.35 1.50 -42.43
C ILE A 743 -35.95 1.86 -40.99
N GLN A 744 -36.25 1.00 -40.02
CA GLN A 744 -35.89 1.22 -38.62
C GLN A 744 -34.38 1.23 -38.42
N ASN A 745 -33.66 0.32 -39.09
CA ASN A 745 -32.20 0.27 -39.07
C ASN A 745 -31.58 1.52 -39.72
N TYR A 746 -32.17 2.05 -40.79
CA TYR A 746 -31.76 3.35 -41.36
C TYR A 746 -31.85 4.48 -40.33
N LEU A 747 -32.99 4.62 -39.65
CA LEU A 747 -33.17 5.66 -38.63
C LEU A 747 -32.22 5.50 -37.45
N HIS A 748 -32.03 4.26 -36.99
CA HIS A 748 -31.09 3.95 -35.92
C HIS A 748 -29.65 4.34 -36.29
N ARG A 749 -29.22 4.07 -37.53
CA ARG A 749 -27.90 4.48 -38.03
C ARG A 749 -27.72 6.00 -38.02
N MET A 750 -28.71 6.74 -38.51
CA MET A 750 -28.71 8.21 -38.52
C MET A 750 -28.66 8.79 -37.09
N GLU A 751 -29.35 8.14 -36.14
CA GLU A 751 -29.31 8.54 -34.73
C GLU A 751 -27.93 8.29 -34.11
N ASN A 752 -27.29 7.16 -34.42
CA ASN A 752 -25.93 6.88 -33.96
C ASN A 752 -24.92 7.90 -34.49
N ASP A 753 -24.98 8.23 -35.79
CA ASP A 753 -24.15 9.27 -36.41
C ASP A 753 -24.35 10.64 -35.73
N LYS A 754 -25.59 10.98 -35.36
CA LYS A 754 -25.92 12.21 -34.61
C LYS A 754 -25.31 12.20 -33.21
N ASN A 755 -25.37 11.06 -32.52
CA ASN A 755 -24.80 10.90 -31.18
C ASN A 755 -23.29 11.04 -31.18
N VAL A 756 -22.60 10.50 -32.20
CA VAL A 756 -21.14 10.67 -32.36
C VAL A 756 -20.75 12.15 -32.49
N LEU A 757 -21.49 12.94 -33.28
CA LEU A 757 -21.28 14.40 -33.34
C LEU A 757 -21.59 15.10 -32.01
N HIS A 758 -22.65 14.66 -31.32
CA HIS A 758 -23.03 15.21 -30.03
C HIS A 758 -21.95 14.96 -28.95
N ASP A 759 -21.35 13.77 -28.94
CA ASP A 759 -20.30 13.40 -27.98
C ASP A 759 -19.05 14.26 -28.14
N LEU A 760 -18.63 14.57 -29.37
CA LEU A 760 -17.52 15.50 -29.61
C LEU A 760 -17.83 16.90 -29.07
N ILE A 761 -19.05 17.40 -29.29
CA ILE A 761 -19.49 18.71 -28.76
C ILE A 761 -19.49 18.69 -27.23
N LEU A 762 -19.98 17.62 -26.61
CA LEU A 762 -19.99 17.47 -25.15
C LEU A 762 -18.57 17.41 -24.57
N LEU A 763 -17.63 16.75 -25.23
CA LEU A 763 -16.23 16.71 -24.80
C LEU A 763 -15.60 18.10 -24.77
N ALA A 764 -15.87 18.92 -25.80
CA ALA A 764 -15.43 20.31 -25.85
C ALA A 764 -16.05 21.14 -24.71
N GLN A 765 -17.32 20.91 -24.39
CA GLN A 765 -18.02 21.63 -23.32
C GLN A 765 -17.59 21.21 -21.91
N LYS A 766 -17.08 19.98 -21.73
CA LYS A 766 -16.64 19.44 -20.44
C LYS A 766 -15.28 19.98 -19.95
N GLY A 767 -14.56 20.79 -20.73
CA GLY A 767 -13.27 21.30 -20.27
C GLY A 767 -12.09 20.34 -20.54
N VAL A 768 -12.27 19.30 -21.35
CA VAL A 768 -11.32 18.19 -21.49
C VAL A 768 -10.14 18.51 -22.41
N PHE A 769 -10.32 19.40 -23.38
CA PHE A 769 -9.29 19.70 -24.37
C PHE A 769 -8.15 20.56 -23.79
N ASP A 770 -6.93 20.30 -24.24
CA ASP A 770 -5.80 21.18 -23.96
C ASP A 770 -5.91 22.46 -24.80
N ALA A 771 -5.21 23.53 -24.39
CA ALA A 771 -5.19 24.82 -25.11
C ALA A 771 -4.94 24.72 -26.64
N PRO A 772 -3.97 23.93 -27.16
CA PRO A 772 -3.79 23.76 -28.60
C PRO A 772 -5.00 23.10 -29.27
N ILE A 773 -5.64 22.13 -28.61
CA ILE A 773 -6.82 21.43 -29.13
C ILE A 773 -8.03 22.37 -29.15
N TYR A 774 -8.23 23.20 -28.11
CA TYR A 774 -9.26 24.25 -28.15
C TYR A 774 -9.06 25.25 -29.27
N THR A 775 -7.80 25.57 -29.55
CA THR A 775 -7.45 26.46 -30.67
C THR A 775 -7.80 25.79 -31.99
N ALA A 776 -7.40 24.53 -32.21
CA ALA A 776 -7.75 23.77 -33.41
C ALA A 776 -9.29 23.58 -33.56
N TYR A 777 -10.01 23.35 -32.47
CA TYR A 777 -11.45 23.16 -32.46
C TYR A 777 -12.21 24.46 -32.78
N GLY A 778 -11.72 25.60 -32.26
CA GLY A 778 -12.38 26.90 -32.35
C GLY A 778 -11.91 27.79 -33.50
N ALA A 779 -10.72 27.56 -34.07
CA ALA A 779 -10.15 28.39 -35.13
C ALA A 779 -10.83 28.15 -36.48
N GLY A 780 -11.12 29.24 -37.21
CA GLY A 780 -11.74 29.20 -38.53
C GLY A 780 -10.74 28.90 -39.65
N GLU A 781 -10.02 27.79 -39.56
CA GLU A 781 -8.95 27.42 -40.51
C GLU A 781 -9.46 26.57 -41.68
N HIS A 782 -10.61 25.92 -41.50
CA HIS A 782 -11.15 24.95 -42.45
C HIS A 782 -12.14 25.57 -43.43
N THR A 783 -12.31 24.95 -44.59
CA THR A 783 -13.22 25.43 -45.64
C THR A 783 -14.50 24.59 -45.69
N ALA A 784 -15.64 25.26 -45.58
CA ALA A 784 -16.95 24.68 -45.86
C ALA A 784 -17.53 25.25 -47.15
N LEU A 785 -18.18 24.37 -47.90
CA LEU A 785 -18.87 24.66 -49.15
C LEU A 785 -20.35 24.89 -48.87
N ILE A 786 -20.80 26.13 -48.98
CA ILE A 786 -22.18 26.54 -48.75
C ILE A 786 -22.93 26.45 -50.08
N PRO A 787 -23.96 25.60 -50.21
CA PRO A 787 -24.72 25.49 -51.44
C PRO A 787 -25.53 26.76 -51.69
N THR A 788 -25.51 27.28 -52.91
CA THR A 788 -26.34 28.44 -53.28
C THR A 788 -27.67 27.98 -53.88
N ILE A 789 -28.75 28.64 -53.48
CA ILE A 789 -30.12 28.31 -53.89
C ILE A 789 -30.60 29.39 -54.88
N ARG A 790 -31.30 28.98 -55.94
CA ARG A 790 -32.00 29.89 -56.87
C ARG A 790 -33.35 30.33 -56.28
N ASP A 791 -33.96 31.36 -56.86
CA ASP A 791 -35.25 31.91 -56.40
C ASP A 791 -36.39 30.87 -56.34
N ASN A 792 -36.28 29.78 -57.11
CA ASN A 792 -37.23 28.67 -57.12
C ASN A 792 -36.96 27.58 -56.07
N GLY A 793 -35.99 27.78 -55.16
CA GLY A 793 -35.65 26.83 -54.11
C GLY A 793 -34.70 25.70 -54.53
N TYR A 794 -34.26 25.67 -55.80
CA TYR A 794 -33.35 24.64 -56.30
C TYR A 794 -31.89 25.03 -56.10
N TYR A 795 -31.05 24.04 -55.80
CA TYR A 795 -29.61 24.21 -55.85
C TYR A 795 -29.15 24.75 -57.22
N SER A 796 -28.36 25.81 -57.19
CA SER A 796 -27.99 26.55 -58.40
C SER A 796 -26.91 25.86 -59.24
N GLY A 797 -26.19 24.91 -58.65
CA GLY A 797 -24.98 24.31 -59.18
C GLY A 797 -23.69 24.96 -58.68
N THR A 798 -23.76 26.08 -57.97
CA THR A 798 -22.58 26.80 -57.44
C THR A 798 -22.51 26.77 -55.92
N VAL A 799 -21.29 26.71 -55.38
CA VAL A 799 -21.00 26.75 -53.94
C VAL A 799 -20.26 28.03 -53.58
N GLN A 800 -20.55 28.56 -52.40
CA GLN A 800 -19.76 29.61 -51.76
C GLN A 800 -18.78 28.98 -50.78
N ILE A 801 -17.51 29.37 -50.85
CA ILE A 801 -16.50 28.88 -49.91
C ILE A 801 -16.50 29.81 -48.69
N ARG A 802 -16.68 29.23 -47.50
CA ARG A 802 -16.59 29.96 -46.22
C ARG A 802 -15.58 29.28 -45.32
N ARG A 803 -14.76 30.08 -44.63
CA ARG A 803 -13.89 29.58 -43.57
C ARG A 803 -14.68 29.39 -42.29
N ILE A 804 -14.65 28.19 -41.73
CA ILE A 804 -15.35 27.85 -40.48
C ILE A 804 -14.47 27.00 -39.57
N SER A 805 -14.81 26.97 -38.30
CA SER A 805 -14.13 26.15 -37.30
C SER A 805 -14.70 24.74 -37.23
N VAL A 806 -13.97 23.81 -36.63
CA VAL A 806 -14.48 22.43 -36.38
C VAL A 806 -15.75 22.49 -35.54
N ASN A 807 -15.83 23.38 -34.55
CA ASN A 807 -17.04 23.59 -33.76
C ASN A 807 -18.24 24.04 -34.60
N GLU A 808 -18.06 25.05 -35.47
CA GLU A 808 -19.15 25.50 -36.34
C GLU A 808 -19.53 24.40 -37.35
N PHE A 809 -18.54 23.69 -37.90
CA PHE A 809 -18.73 22.59 -38.85
C PHE A 809 -19.55 21.45 -38.24
N THR A 810 -19.15 20.96 -37.06
CA THR A 810 -19.83 19.86 -36.35
C THR A 810 -21.25 20.22 -35.91
N ASN A 811 -21.48 21.44 -35.41
CA ASN A 811 -22.83 21.92 -35.09
C ASN A 811 -23.73 22.02 -36.33
N ASN A 812 -23.18 22.49 -37.45
CA ASN A 812 -23.92 22.55 -38.71
C ASN A 812 -24.27 21.16 -39.20
N LEU A 813 -23.32 20.21 -39.21
CA LEU A 813 -23.59 18.81 -39.54
C LEU A 813 -24.72 18.25 -38.67
N LYS A 814 -24.60 18.35 -37.34
CA LYS A 814 -25.63 17.87 -36.41
C LYS A 814 -27.00 18.46 -36.71
N SER A 815 -27.10 19.78 -36.87
CA SER A 815 -28.38 20.45 -37.13
C SER A 815 -28.99 20.07 -38.48
N PHE A 816 -28.16 19.91 -39.53
CA PHE A 816 -28.66 19.49 -40.84
C PHE A 816 -29.04 18.01 -40.87
N LEU A 817 -28.38 17.17 -40.08
CA LEU A 817 -28.76 15.76 -39.89
C LEU A 817 -30.15 15.64 -39.26
N GLU A 818 -30.41 16.42 -38.20
CA GLU A 818 -31.74 16.49 -37.56
C GLU A 818 -32.82 16.87 -38.57
N ARG A 819 -32.56 17.85 -39.45
CA ARG A 819 -33.51 18.25 -40.50
C ARG A 819 -33.74 17.18 -41.58
N ILE A 820 -32.71 16.40 -41.93
CA ILE A 820 -32.85 15.28 -42.86
C ILE A 820 -33.71 14.17 -42.23
N GLN A 821 -33.55 13.91 -40.93
CA GLN A 821 -34.39 12.96 -40.20
C GLN A 821 -35.85 13.44 -40.13
N GLU A 822 -36.07 14.74 -39.88
CA GLU A 822 -37.41 15.34 -39.84
C GLU A 822 -38.13 15.31 -41.20
N SER A 823 -37.39 15.42 -42.31
CA SER A 823 -37.95 15.40 -43.67
C SER A 823 -38.21 13.99 -44.21
N PHE A 824 -37.84 12.94 -43.46
CA PHE A 824 -37.99 11.56 -43.87
C PHE A 824 -39.47 11.10 -43.78
N PRO A 825 -40.07 10.55 -44.86
CA PRO A 825 -41.50 10.20 -44.91
C PRO A 825 -41.81 8.87 -44.21
N LEU A 826 -41.47 8.75 -42.92
CA LEU A 826 -41.59 7.51 -42.13
C LEU A 826 -43.00 6.94 -42.13
N ASN A 827 -44.01 7.75 -41.83
CA ASN A 827 -45.39 7.29 -41.68
C ASN A 827 -45.94 6.72 -42.99
N ASP A 828 -45.69 7.39 -44.11
CA ASP A 828 -46.13 6.96 -45.44
C ASP A 828 -45.44 5.65 -45.84
N LEU A 829 -44.15 5.51 -45.54
CA LEU A 829 -43.38 4.28 -45.83
C LEU A 829 -43.84 3.08 -45.00
N LEU A 830 -44.15 3.28 -43.70
CA LEU A 830 -44.67 2.21 -42.84
C LEU A 830 -46.08 1.75 -43.26
N LEU A 831 -46.91 2.66 -43.75
CA LEU A 831 -48.22 2.32 -44.31
C LEU A 831 -48.07 1.53 -45.62
N LEU A 832 -47.10 1.89 -46.45
CA LEU A 832 -46.79 1.16 -47.69
C LEU A 832 -46.16 -0.22 -47.43
N SER A 833 -45.39 -0.39 -46.35
CA SER A 833 -44.75 -1.68 -46.02
C SER A 833 -45.72 -2.71 -45.43
N ASN A 834 -46.72 -2.27 -44.65
CA ASN A 834 -47.60 -3.16 -43.89
C ASN A 834 -48.89 -3.59 -44.59
N SER A 835 -49.17 -3.07 -45.79
CA SER A 835 -50.52 -3.09 -46.35
C SER A 835 -50.77 -4.14 -47.42
N THR A 836 -51.28 -5.29 -46.99
CA THR A 836 -52.11 -6.16 -47.85
C THR A 836 -53.55 -5.64 -47.99
N THR A 837 -53.91 -4.57 -47.26
CA THR A 837 -55.30 -4.09 -47.09
C THR A 837 -55.58 -2.68 -47.63
N ILE A 838 -54.58 -1.96 -48.15
CA ILE A 838 -54.77 -0.60 -48.70
C ILE A 838 -55.30 -0.69 -50.14
N SER A 839 -56.30 0.13 -50.48
CA SER A 839 -56.82 0.22 -51.85
C SER A 839 -55.75 0.73 -52.81
N GLN A 840 -55.75 0.24 -54.06
CA GLN A 840 -54.75 0.63 -55.06
C GLN A 840 -54.68 2.16 -55.26
N SER A 841 -55.82 2.86 -55.21
CA SER A 841 -55.86 4.31 -55.33
C SER A 841 -55.15 5.03 -54.18
N THR A 842 -55.28 4.52 -52.95
CA THR A 842 -54.60 5.09 -51.78
C THR A 842 -53.12 4.74 -51.81
N ARG A 843 -52.75 3.54 -52.28
CA ARG A 843 -51.35 3.16 -52.50
C ARG A 843 -50.68 4.09 -53.50
N ASP A 844 -51.30 4.36 -54.65
CA ASP A 844 -50.75 5.26 -55.68
C ASP A 844 -50.61 6.71 -55.16
N GLN A 845 -51.54 7.18 -54.31
CA GLN A 845 -51.44 8.48 -53.66
C GLN A 845 -50.27 8.56 -52.68
N LEU A 846 -50.09 7.54 -51.83
CA LEU A 846 -48.98 7.45 -50.89
C LEU A 846 -47.63 7.35 -51.61
N VAL A 847 -47.55 6.54 -52.68
CA VAL A 847 -46.35 6.45 -53.53
C VAL A 847 -46.00 7.84 -54.10
N ARG A 848 -46.97 8.57 -54.65
CA ARG A 848 -46.73 9.93 -55.17
C ARG A 848 -46.32 10.92 -54.07
N SER A 849 -46.89 10.80 -52.87
CA SER A 849 -46.48 11.59 -51.69
C SER A 849 -44.99 11.40 -51.38
N VAL A 850 -44.55 10.14 -51.27
CA VAL A 850 -43.16 9.77 -50.99
C VAL A 850 -42.21 10.22 -52.10
N ILE A 851 -42.56 10.00 -53.37
CA ILE A 851 -41.71 10.32 -54.52
C ILE A 851 -41.58 11.82 -54.76
N ASN A 852 -42.64 12.59 -54.51
CA ASN A 852 -42.59 14.05 -54.63
C ASN A 852 -42.02 14.75 -53.39
N GLY A 853 -41.83 14.01 -52.29
CA GLY A 853 -41.25 14.53 -51.05
C GLY A 853 -39.83 15.08 -51.21
N THR A 854 -39.42 15.96 -50.29
CA THR A 854 -38.10 16.60 -50.30
C THR A 854 -36.95 15.59 -50.19
N PHE A 855 -37.16 14.48 -49.47
CA PHE A 855 -36.18 13.41 -49.32
C PHE A 855 -35.80 12.75 -50.67
N MET A 856 -36.75 12.58 -51.60
CA MET A 856 -36.50 12.01 -52.93
C MET A 856 -36.11 13.08 -53.97
N ASN A 857 -36.36 14.35 -53.66
CA ASN A 857 -36.00 15.53 -54.44
C ASN A 857 -34.86 16.34 -53.78
N SER A 858 -33.73 15.68 -53.53
CA SER A 858 -32.63 16.19 -52.70
C SER A 858 -32.02 17.53 -53.16
N ILE A 859 -32.25 17.95 -54.42
CA ILE A 859 -31.77 19.23 -54.98
C ILE A 859 -32.52 20.43 -54.37
N GLN A 860 -33.74 20.20 -53.88
CA GLN A 860 -34.55 21.21 -53.20
C GLN A 860 -34.28 21.23 -51.68
N ASP A 861 -33.61 20.21 -51.15
CA ASP A 861 -33.25 20.14 -49.73
C ASP A 861 -31.86 20.75 -49.50
N TYR A 862 -31.84 21.95 -48.91
CA TYR A 862 -30.61 22.63 -48.55
C TYR A 862 -29.74 21.82 -47.58
N SER A 863 -30.35 21.12 -46.62
CA SER A 863 -29.64 20.37 -45.58
C SER A 863 -28.89 19.20 -46.21
N PHE A 864 -29.57 18.47 -47.11
CA PHE A 864 -28.93 17.44 -47.91
C PHE A 864 -27.81 18.03 -48.79
N MET A 865 -28.07 19.16 -49.46
CA MET A 865 -27.07 19.75 -50.37
C MET A 865 -25.84 20.28 -49.65
N TYR A 866 -25.98 20.69 -48.39
CA TYR A 866 -24.85 21.02 -47.55
C TYR A 866 -23.97 19.80 -47.28
N TYR A 867 -24.57 18.68 -46.85
CA TYR A 867 -23.86 17.41 -46.65
C TYR A 867 -23.21 16.90 -47.95
N TRP A 868 -23.95 16.93 -49.07
CA TRP A 868 -23.46 16.49 -50.37
C TRP A 868 -22.25 17.30 -50.85
N SER A 869 -22.31 18.62 -50.71
CA SER A 869 -21.23 19.51 -51.11
C SER A 869 -20.00 19.37 -50.23
N ASN A 870 -20.19 19.06 -48.93
CA ASN A 870 -19.09 18.94 -47.97
C ASN A 870 -18.67 17.49 -47.68
N ARG A 871 -19.12 16.49 -48.44
CA ARG A 871 -18.84 15.07 -48.12
C ARG A 871 -17.33 14.77 -48.01
N ASP A 872 -16.54 15.33 -48.91
CA ASP A 872 -15.08 15.13 -48.96
C ASP A 872 -14.40 16.06 -47.92
N ASN A 873 -14.80 17.34 -47.86
CA ASN A 873 -14.30 18.29 -46.87
C ASN A 873 -14.57 17.86 -45.41
N ALA A 874 -15.68 17.18 -45.15
CA ALA A 874 -16.02 16.73 -43.80
C ALA A 874 -14.98 15.76 -43.25
N PHE A 875 -14.49 14.85 -44.09
CA PHE A 875 -13.40 13.95 -43.74
C PHE A 875 -12.10 14.73 -43.49
N ASP A 876 -11.72 15.62 -44.40
CA ASP A 876 -10.47 16.40 -44.27
C ASP A 876 -10.45 17.22 -42.97
N VAL A 877 -11.57 17.86 -42.63
CA VAL A 877 -11.70 18.68 -41.41
C VAL A 877 -11.62 17.83 -40.15
N LEU A 878 -12.41 16.74 -40.09
CA LEU A 878 -12.48 15.91 -38.89
C LEU A 878 -11.24 15.03 -38.73
N SER A 879 -10.61 14.59 -39.82
CA SER A 879 -9.35 13.84 -39.75
C SER A 879 -8.16 14.72 -39.40
N ALA A 880 -8.10 15.95 -39.92
CA ALA A 880 -7.12 16.93 -39.46
C ALA A 880 -7.27 17.20 -37.95
N PHE A 881 -8.51 17.30 -37.46
CA PHE A 881 -8.78 17.45 -36.03
C PHE A 881 -8.34 16.23 -35.20
N CYS A 882 -8.71 15.00 -35.61
CA CYS A 882 -8.26 13.77 -34.95
C CYS A 882 -6.72 13.68 -34.94
N SER A 883 -6.03 13.96 -36.05
CA SER A 883 -4.57 13.97 -36.10
C SER A 883 -3.95 14.99 -35.14
N ASN A 884 -4.47 16.23 -35.11
CA ASN A 884 -4.01 17.25 -34.17
C ASN A 884 -4.24 16.82 -32.71
N TYR A 885 -5.34 16.14 -32.43
CA TYR A 885 -5.64 15.61 -31.09
C TYR A 885 -4.68 14.49 -30.70
N VAL A 886 -4.38 13.56 -31.61
CA VAL A 886 -3.40 12.47 -31.43
C VAL A 886 -2.02 13.06 -31.13
N ASP A 887 -1.55 13.99 -31.97
CA ASP A 887 -0.23 14.61 -31.82
C ASP A 887 -0.11 15.36 -30.48
N SER A 888 -1.15 16.12 -30.11
CA SER A 888 -1.21 16.81 -28.81
C SER A 888 -1.20 15.82 -27.64
N SER A 889 -1.91 14.70 -27.75
CA SER A 889 -1.98 13.67 -26.69
C SER A 889 -0.65 12.92 -26.54
N GLN A 890 0.05 12.65 -27.65
CA GLN A 890 1.39 12.08 -27.65
C GLN A 890 2.42 13.04 -27.02
N LEU A 891 2.38 14.33 -27.37
CA LEU A 891 3.23 15.36 -26.79
C LEU A 891 2.96 15.54 -25.29
N SER A 892 1.69 15.53 -24.87
CA SER A 892 1.31 15.63 -23.46
C SER A 892 1.83 14.42 -22.67
N THR A 893 1.64 13.20 -23.19
CA THR A 893 2.11 11.96 -22.55
C THR A 893 3.63 11.91 -22.41
N THR A 894 4.37 12.29 -23.46
CA THR A 894 5.84 12.35 -23.42
C THR A 894 6.37 13.46 -22.50
N SER A 895 5.65 14.60 -22.42
CA SER A 895 5.97 15.68 -21.49
C SER A 895 5.76 15.26 -20.03
N LEU A 896 4.65 14.59 -19.71
CA LEU A 896 4.39 14.04 -18.38
C LEU A 896 5.45 13.03 -17.95
N LEU A 897 5.87 12.14 -18.87
CA LEU A 897 6.96 11.21 -18.63
C LEU A 897 8.28 11.95 -18.32
N SER A 898 8.56 13.00 -19.08
CA SER A 898 9.74 13.85 -18.87
C SER A 898 9.69 14.56 -17.52
N TYR A 899 8.51 15.04 -17.09
CA TYR A 899 8.34 15.63 -15.76
C TYR A 899 8.56 14.61 -14.63
N PHE A 900 8.11 13.36 -14.78
CA PHE A 900 8.41 12.30 -13.81
C PHE A 900 9.90 11.96 -13.78
N GLN A 901 10.55 11.91 -14.94
CA GLN A 901 12.00 11.70 -15.03
C GLN A 901 12.77 12.84 -14.34
N ILE A 902 12.36 14.09 -14.54
CA ILE A 902 12.92 15.26 -13.85
C ILE A 902 12.68 15.12 -12.34
N TYR A 903 11.48 14.73 -11.90
CA TYR A 903 11.17 14.51 -10.49
C TYR A 903 12.05 13.41 -9.88
N LEU A 904 12.25 12.29 -10.58
CA LEU A 904 13.10 11.18 -10.15
C LEU A 904 14.57 11.63 -10.02
N VAL A 905 15.10 12.32 -11.02
CA VAL A 905 16.49 12.81 -11.01
C VAL A 905 16.68 13.90 -9.96
N ALA A 906 15.82 14.92 -9.92
CA ALA A 906 15.91 16.03 -8.98
C ALA A 906 15.67 15.57 -7.53
N GLY A 907 14.68 14.71 -7.30
CA GLY A 907 14.39 14.12 -6.00
C GLY A 907 15.56 13.27 -5.49
N SER A 908 16.12 12.41 -6.34
CA SER A 908 17.30 11.60 -5.98
C SER A 908 18.54 12.46 -5.74
N LEU A 909 18.77 13.47 -6.59
CA LEU A 909 19.91 14.39 -6.47
C LEU A 909 19.78 15.27 -5.23
N ALA A 910 18.57 15.67 -4.80
CA ALA A 910 18.34 16.46 -3.58
C ALA A 910 18.55 15.64 -2.30
N LEU A 911 18.30 14.33 -2.33
CA LEU A 911 18.51 13.45 -1.16
C LEU A 911 20.00 13.23 -0.84
N LEU A 912 20.87 13.19 -1.86
CA LEU A 912 22.31 13.03 -1.70
C LEU A 912 22.99 14.13 -0.85
N PRO A 913 22.83 15.44 -1.12
CA PRO A 913 23.43 16.51 -0.32
C PRO A 913 22.82 16.57 1.08
N ILE A 914 21.52 16.27 1.25
CA ILE A 914 20.89 16.19 2.58
C ILE A 914 21.55 15.08 3.40
N ALA A 915 21.71 13.90 2.82
CA ALA A 915 22.40 12.77 3.44
C ALA A 915 23.88 13.08 3.73
N MET A 916 24.57 13.74 2.79
CA MET A 916 25.96 14.17 2.97
C MET A 916 26.09 15.21 4.08
N CYS A 917 25.21 16.21 4.15
CA CYS A 917 25.16 17.19 5.25
C CYS A 917 24.94 16.51 6.59
N PHE A 918 24.07 15.50 6.66
CA PHE A 918 23.88 14.70 7.87
C PHE A 918 25.13 13.93 8.25
N ILE A 919 25.76 13.24 7.29
CA ILE A 919 26.99 12.49 7.51
C ILE A 919 28.12 13.43 7.94
N ILE A 920 28.29 14.57 7.28
CA ILE A 920 29.27 15.62 7.65
C ILE A 920 28.96 16.14 9.05
N THR A 921 27.70 16.38 9.41
CA THR A 921 27.33 16.83 10.76
C THR A 921 27.69 15.78 11.81
N VAL A 922 27.42 14.51 11.53
CA VAL A 922 27.77 13.38 12.39
C VAL A 922 29.30 13.23 12.51
N LEU A 923 30.04 13.34 11.41
CA LEU A 923 31.51 13.26 11.37
C LEU A 923 32.18 14.49 12.01
N TYR A 924 31.66 15.70 11.78
CA TYR A 924 32.15 16.94 12.36
C TYR A 924 32.02 16.90 13.89
N ARG A 925 30.87 16.45 14.40
CA ARG A 925 30.69 16.24 15.85
C ARG A 925 31.69 15.23 16.41
N GLN A 926 32.01 14.17 15.67
CA GLN A 926 33.05 13.22 16.07
C GLN A 926 34.44 13.85 16.08
N TYR A 927 34.73 14.71 15.11
CA TYR A 927 36.00 15.42 15.02
C TYR A 927 36.17 16.49 16.11
N TYR A 928 35.10 17.20 16.46
CA TYR A 928 35.10 18.24 17.49
C TYR A 928 35.61 17.73 18.83
N LEU A 929 35.14 16.57 19.28
CA LEU A 929 35.58 15.97 20.55
C LEU A 929 37.06 15.57 20.53
N LYS A 930 37.53 15.01 19.41
CA LYS A 930 38.96 14.73 19.21
C LYS A 930 39.82 15.99 19.26
N ARG A 931 39.33 17.09 18.66
CA ARG A 931 40.00 18.41 18.69
C ARG A 931 40.05 18.97 20.11
N LEU A 932 38.94 18.91 20.84
CA LEU A 932 38.83 19.40 22.22
C LEU A 932 39.83 18.70 23.15
N VAL A 933 39.89 17.35 23.10
CA VAL A 933 40.89 16.57 23.86
C VAL A 933 42.34 16.90 23.45
N LYS A 934 42.59 17.13 22.15
CA LYS A 934 43.92 17.52 21.66
C LYS A 934 44.33 18.92 22.16
N THR A 935 43.38 19.85 22.26
CA THR A 935 43.61 21.19 22.84
C THR A 935 43.91 21.08 24.33
N ILE A 936 43.15 20.28 25.08
CA ILE A 936 43.36 20.06 26.53
C ILE A 936 44.79 19.54 26.80
N LYS A 937 45.23 18.52 26.05
CA LYS A 937 46.58 17.98 26.20
C LYS A 937 47.68 19.02 25.90
N LYS A 938 47.41 19.99 25.04
CA LYS A 938 48.40 20.99 24.62
C LYS A 938 48.54 22.12 25.65
N GLU A 939 47.43 22.55 26.25
CA GLU A 939 47.40 23.73 27.14
C GLU A 939 47.70 23.39 28.60
N THR A 940 47.49 22.14 29.05
CA THR A 940 47.71 21.77 30.47
C THR A 940 49.05 21.05 30.66
N PRO A 941 49.99 21.56 31.47
CA PRO A 941 51.27 20.91 31.71
C PRO A 941 51.09 19.57 32.45
N ARG A 942 51.86 18.54 32.05
CA ARG A 942 51.75 17.17 32.58
C ARG A 942 51.85 17.09 34.11
N ASP A 943 52.65 17.95 34.73
CA ASP A 943 52.83 17.99 36.19
C ASP A 943 51.57 18.43 36.93
N LYS A 944 50.78 19.37 36.38
CA LYS A 944 49.49 19.77 36.94
C LYS A 944 48.48 18.61 36.83
N ILE A 945 48.47 17.91 35.69
CA ILE A 945 47.60 16.73 35.47
C ILE A 945 47.93 15.59 36.45
N ALA A 946 49.21 15.29 36.64
CA ALA A 946 49.66 14.22 37.55
C ALA A 946 49.29 14.50 39.02
N ARG A 947 49.35 15.76 39.46
CA ARG A 947 48.90 16.17 40.81
C ARG A 947 47.40 15.96 41.01
N ILE A 948 46.58 16.32 40.01
CA ILE A 948 45.12 16.13 40.04
C ILE A 948 44.76 14.63 40.06
N TYR A 949 45.46 13.80 39.28
CA TYR A 949 45.27 12.35 39.32
C TYR A 949 45.62 11.76 40.69
N GLN A 950 46.75 12.16 41.28
CA GLN A 950 47.18 11.66 42.59
C GLN A 950 46.21 12.05 43.72
N SER A 951 45.64 13.27 43.69
CA SER A 951 44.65 13.71 44.68
C SER A 951 43.34 12.92 44.57
N LEU A 952 42.83 12.71 43.35
CA LEU A 952 41.62 11.92 43.07
C LEU A 952 41.81 10.42 43.36
N SER A 953 43.02 9.88 43.18
CA SER A 953 43.32 8.48 43.50
C SER A 953 43.26 8.19 45.00
N LYS A 954 43.54 9.18 45.85
CA LYS A 954 43.42 9.04 47.32
C LYS A 954 41.97 9.06 47.81
N GLN A 955 41.05 9.63 47.02
CA GLN A 955 39.65 9.81 47.39
C GLN A 955 38.71 8.72 46.84
N SER A 956 39.14 7.94 45.84
CA SER A 956 38.30 6.92 45.19
C SER A 956 38.83 5.51 45.42
N SER A 957 38.00 4.62 46.00
CA SER A 957 38.31 3.21 46.25
C SER A 957 37.74 2.25 45.19
N ILE A 958 36.91 2.76 44.28
CA ILE A 958 36.19 1.98 43.26
C ILE A 958 36.97 2.03 41.94
N ASP A 959 37.26 0.88 41.35
CA ASP A 959 37.83 0.78 40.01
C ASP A 959 36.71 0.76 38.96
N SER A 960 36.69 1.78 38.10
CA SER A 960 35.74 1.83 36.98
C SER A 960 36.34 1.09 35.76
N SER A 961 35.79 -0.09 35.44
CA SER A 961 36.27 -0.87 34.30
C SER A 961 35.74 -0.27 32.99
N LEU A 962 36.61 0.32 32.18
CA LEU A 962 36.30 1.02 30.93
C LEU A 962 36.87 0.33 29.69
N ASP A 963 36.64 -0.98 29.54
CA ASP A 963 37.24 -1.70 28.41
C ASP A 963 36.43 -1.65 27.12
N SER A 964 37.13 -1.43 26.00
CA SER A 964 36.56 -1.32 24.65
C SER A 964 37.03 -2.45 23.74
N SER A 965 36.09 -3.21 23.17
CA SER A 965 36.40 -4.30 22.23
C SER A 965 36.30 -3.85 20.76
N LEU A 966 37.08 -4.49 19.88
CA LEU A 966 37.18 -4.22 18.44
C LEU A 966 35.83 -4.23 17.67
N ILE A 967 34.82 -4.97 18.14
CA ILE A 967 33.47 -4.96 17.52
C ILE A 967 32.67 -3.72 17.94
N SER A 968 32.91 -3.15 19.12
CA SER A 968 32.37 -1.83 19.50
C SER A 968 32.96 -0.68 18.67
N LYS A 969 33.94 -0.95 17.79
CA LYS A 969 34.41 0.01 16.77
C LYS A 969 33.58 -0.07 15.48
N ILE A 970 33.04 -1.24 15.14
CA ILE A 970 32.21 -1.48 13.94
C ILE A 970 30.72 -1.19 14.23
N THR A 971 30.20 -1.63 15.38
CA THR A 971 28.81 -1.37 15.82
C THR A 971 28.72 -0.18 16.76
N LYS A 972 29.39 0.94 16.46
CA LYS A 972 29.01 2.19 17.12
C LYS A 972 27.63 2.57 16.57
N ALA A 973 26.67 2.93 17.42
CA ALA A 973 25.38 3.51 17.04
C ALA A 973 25.52 4.67 16.00
N LYS A 974 26.72 5.24 15.95
CA LYS A 974 27.19 6.24 14.98
C LYS A 974 27.26 5.72 13.54
N TYR A 975 27.83 4.53 13.30
CA TYR A 975 27.95 3.96 11.96
C TYR A 975 26.65 3.30 11.51
N THR A 976 25.87 2.72 12.43
CA THR A 976 24.56 2.16 12.09
C THR A 976 23.59 3.25 11.60
N LEU A 977 23.60 4.44 12.21
CA LEU A 977 22.83 5.61 11.72
C LEU A 977 23.30 6.09 10.34
N ILE A 978 24.61 6.11 10.09
CA ILE A 978 25.15 6.50 8.77
C ILE A 978 24.77 5.45 7.71
N VAL A 979 24.94 4.17 8.02
CA VAL A 979 24.56 3.06 7.14
C VAL A 979 23.05 3.05 6.89
N SER A 980 22.22 3.33 7.91
CA SER A 980 20.76 3.35 7.75
C SER A 980 20.31 4.51 6.85
N VAL A 981 20.88 5.71 7.02
CA VAL A 981 20.60 6.84 6.11
C VAL A 981 21.08 6.53 4.69
N MET A 982 22.25 5.91 4.52
CA MET A 982 22.73 5.49 3.20
C MET A 982 21.81 4.46 2.55
N VAL A 983 21.34 3.46 3.29
CA VAL A 983 20.38 2.45 2.78
C VAL A 983 19.07 3.13 2.37
N LEU A 984 18.52 4.04 3.17
CA LEU A 984 17.30 4.79 2.81
C LEU A 984 17.46 5.60 1.53
N VAL A 985 18.59 6.29 1.40
CA VAL A 985 18.92 7.11 0.23
C VAL A 985 19.11 6.26 -1.03
N LEU A 986 19.46 4.98 -0.90
CA LEU A 986 19.56 4.05 -2.03
C LEU A 986 18.23 3.36 -2.36
N VAL A 987 17.46 2.98 -1.35
CA VAL A 987 16.16 2.30 -1.52
C VAL A 987 15.13 3.24 -2.15
N ASN A 988 15.08 4.51 -1.76
CA ASN A 988 14.06 5.43 -2.26
C ASN A 988 14.16 5.68 -3.79
N PRO A 989 15.33 6.01 -4.37
CA PRO A 989 15.50 6.09 -5.82
C PRO A 989 15.21 4.78 -6.54
N PHE A 990 15.53 3.63 -5.93
CA PHE A 990 15.18 2.33 -6.50
C PHE A 990 13.66 2.17 -6.63
N CYS A 991 12.91 2.51 -5.58
CA CYS A 991 11.44 2.49 -5.63
C CYS A 991 10.87 3.50 -6.63
N LEU A 992 11.39 4.74 -6.66
CA LEU A 992 10.98 5.74 -7.65
C LEU A 992 11.29 5.27 -9.08
N GLY A 993 12.42 4.58 -9.29
CA GLY A 993 12.79 3.99 -10.57
C GLY A 993 11.84 2.86 -11.00
N MET A 994 11.35 2.06 -10.05
CA MET A 994 10.31 1.06 -10.31
C MET A 994 8.99 1.73 -10.72
N PHE A 995 8.56 2.79 -10.02
CA PHE A 995 7.39 3.57 -10.44
C PHE A 995 7.56 4.16 -11.84
N TYR A 996 8.74 4.73 -12.14
CA TYR A 996 9.03 5.25 -13.48
C TYR A 996 8.94 4.16 -14.55
N ASN A 997 9.53 2.97 -14.30
CA ASN A 997 9.52 1.88 -15.26
C ASN A 997 8.09 1.42 -15.59
N GLU A 998 7.23 1.37 -14.58
CA GLU A 998 5.83 1.00 -14.76
C GLU A 998 5.04 2.08 -15.52
N ILE A 999 5.18 3.36 -15.14
CA ILE A 999 4.57 4.48 -15.87
C ILE A 999 5.06 4.52 -17.31
N ASN A 1000 6.35 4.28 -17.54
CA ASN A 1000 6.93 4.24 -18.88
C ASN A 1000 6.32 3.10 -19.71
N GLY A 1001 6.12 1.92 -19.12
CA GLY A 1001 5.39 0.82 -19.77
C GLY A 1001 3.96 1.23 -20.17
N ASN A 1002 3.24 1.86 -19.25
CA ASN A 1002 1.87 2.35 -19.51
C ASN A 1002 1.85 3.45 -20.58
N ALA A 1003 2.80 4.39 -20.54
CA ALA A 1003 2.93 5.47 -21.51
C ALA A 1003 3.25 4.94 -22.91
N VAL A 1004 4.16 3.98 -23.04
CA VAL A 1004 4.47 3.34 -24.33
C VAL A 1004 3.24 2.60 -24.87
N SER A 1005 2.50 1.89 -24.01
CA SER A 1005 1.25 1.25 -24.41
C SER A 1005 0.22 2.28 -24.91
N ALA A 1006 0.06 3.40 -24.21
CA ALA A 1006 -0.84 4.48 -24.60
C ALA A 1006 -0.40 5.17 -25.92
N LEU A 1007 0.90 5.36 -26.15
CA LEU A 1007 1.41 5.94 -27.40
C LEU A 1007 1.07 5.08 -28.62
N LYS A 1008 1.30 3.75 -28.52
CA LYS A 1008 0.81 2.79 -29.52
C LYS A 1008 -0.70 2.90 -29.69
N THR A 1009 -1.39 3.20 -28.60
CA THR A 1009 -2.84 3.26 -28.59
C THR A 1009 -3.41 4.44 -29.36
N TYR A 1010 -2.77 5.60 -29.22
CA TYR A 1010 -3.19 6.78 -29.97
C TYR A 1010 -3.10 6.58 -31.48
N TYR A 1011 -2.03 5.92 -31.95
CA TYR A 1011 -1.83 5.64 -33.37
C TYR A 1011 -2.87 4.64 -33.91
N ASN A 1012 -3.08 3.53 -33.23
CA ASN A 1012 -3.98 2.48 -33.69
C ASN A 1012 -5.47 2.92 -33.66
N ILE A 1013 -5.87 3.80 -32.74
CA ILE A 1013 -7.21 4.41 -32.76
C ILE A 1013 -7.38 5.28 -34.01
N GLN A 1014 -6.38 6.09 -34.36
CA GLN A 1014 -6.39 6.89 -35.59
C GLN A 1014 -6.46 6.01 -36.84
N ALA A 1015 -5.63 4.97 -36.91
CA ALA A 1015 -5.65 4.02 -38.02
C ALA A 1015 -7.00 3.29 -38.13
N GLY A 1016 -7.59 2.90 -36.99
CA GLY A 1016 -8.92 2.30 -36.92
C GLY A 1016 -10.01 3.20 -37.48
N ALA A 1017 -10.04 4.48 -37.06
CA ALA A 1017 -11.00 5.47 -37.58
C ALA A 1017 -10.88 5.65 -39.10
N ARG A 1018 -9.64 5.68 -39.61
CA ARG A 1018 -9.37 5.77 -41.05
C ARG A 1018 -9.87 4.54 -41.82
N VAL A 1019 -9.65 3.33 -41.30
CA VAL A 1019 -10.19 2.10 -41.92
C VAL A 1019 -11.72 2.15 -41.97
N ILE A 1020 -12.37 2.57 -40.88
CA ILE A 1020 -13.82 2.73 -40.84
C ILE A 1020 -14.29 3.71 -41.91
N TYR A 1021 -13.64 4.88 -42.03
CA TYR A 1021 -13.93 5.83 -43.09
C TYR A 1021 -13.83 5.20 -44.49
N PHE A 1022 -12.76 4.43 -44.76
CA PHE A 1022 -12.58 3.74 -46.05
C PHE A 1022 -13.70 2.71 -46.34
N VAL A 1023 -14.25 2.06 -45.30
CA VAL A 1023 -15.44 1.21 -45.44
C VAL A 1023 -16.67 2.04 -45.81
N GLN A 1024 -16.86 3.21 -45.20
CA GLN A 1024 -17.98 4.11 -45.50
C GLN A 1024 -17.92 4.64 -46.94
N ILE A 1025 -16.76 5.12 -47.39
CA ILE A 1025 -16.57 5.68 -48.74
C ILE A 1025 -16.70 4.62 -49.84
N CYS A 1026 -16.18 3.41 -49.63
CA CYS A 1026 -16.40 2.30 -50.56
C CYS A 1026 -17.89 1.98 -50.68
N GLY A 1027 -18.60 1.90 -49.54
CA GLY A 1027 -20.05 1.70 -49.51
C GLY A 1027 -20.82 2.83 -50.20
N TYR A 1028 -20.37 4.08 -50.08
CA TYR A 1028 -20.95 5.23 -50.77
C TYR A 1028 -20.79 5.12 -52.29
N TYR A 1029 -19.57 4.95 -52.80
CA TYR A 1029 -19.35 4.88 -54.24
C TYR A 1029 -20.06 3.69 -54.89
N LEU A 1030 -20.16 2.57 -54.17
CA LEU A 1030 -20.96 1.44 -54.62
C LEU A 1030 -22.46 1.78 -54.70
N SER A 1031 -22.98 2.49 -53.69
CA SER A 1031 -24.38 2.99 -53.70
C SER A 1031 -24.62 3.98 -54.85
N GLU A 1032 -23.64 4.81 -55.20
CA GLU A 1032 -23.71 5.71 -56.35
C GLU A 1032 -23.70 4.97 -57.69
N LEU A 1033 -22.90 3.90 -57.83
CA LEU A 1033 -22.93 3.04 -59.01
C LEU A 1033 -24.33 2.46 -59.24
N LEU A 1034 -25.00 2.00 -58.18
CA LEU A 1034 -26.39 1.53 -58.26
C LEU A 1034 -27.35 2.69 -58.58
N SER A 1035 -27.26 3.80 -57.85
CA SER A 1035 -28.21 4.92 -57.94
C SER A 1035 -28.19 5.57 -59.34
N VAL A 1036 -27.01 5.81 -59.90
CA VAL A 1036 -26.84 6.54 -61.16
C VAL A 1036 -26.88 5.61 -62.37
N TYR A 1037 -26.16 4.48 -62.32
CA TYR A 1037 -25.96 3.60 -63.48
C TYR A 1037 -26.81 2.33 -63.45
N GLY A 1038 -27.29 1.90 -62.28
CA GLY A 1038 -28.21 0.78 -62.14
C GLY A 1038 -29.69 1.19 -62.27
N LEU A 1039 -30.10 2.22 -61.52
CA LEU A 1039 -31.50 2.62 -61.34
C LEU A 1039 -31.86 3.97 -62.00
N GLY A 1040 -30.88 4.70 -62.54
CA GLY A 1040 -31.08 6.07 -63.01
C GLY A 1040 -32.10 6.25 -64.16
N ASN A 1041 -32.43 5.18 -64.87
CA ASN A 1041 -33.36 5.19 -66.00
C ASN A 1041 -34.72 4.50 -65.71
N THR A 1042 -34.96 4.00 -64.50
CA THR A 1042 -36.18 3.22 -64.16
C THR A 1042 -37.19 4.10 -63.42
N ASN A 1043 -38.26 4.54 -64.09
CA ASN A 1043 -39.32 5.37 -63.50
C ASN A 1043 -40.71 4.88 -63.93
N ASN A 1044 -41.57 4.46 -62.98
CA ASN A 1044 -42.96 4.08 -63.25
C ASN A 1044 -43.98 5.15 -62.80
N PHE A 1045 -43.74 5.87 -61.69
CA PHE A 1045 -44.72 6.83 -61.12
C PHE A 1045 -44.29 8.31 -61.14
N GLY A 1046 -43.09 8.63 -61.66
CA GLY A 1046 -42.58 9.99 -61.82
C GLY A 1046 -41.06 10.02 -62.02
N ALA A 1047 -40.53 11.12 -62.55
CA ALA A 1047 -39.08 11.31 -62.67
C ALA A 1047 -38.49 11.61 -61.28
N THR A 1048 -37.78 10.66 -60.69
CA THR A 1048 -36.99 10.92 -59.48
C THR A 1048 -35.71 11.67 -59.84
N ASN A 1049 -35.31 12.64 -59.02
CA ASN A 1049 -34.08 13.42 -59.26
C ASN A 1049 -32.81 12.74 -58.74
N ILE A 1050 -32.85 11.42 -58.49
CA ILE A 1050 -31.78 10.67 -57.83
C ILE A 1050 -30.50 10.63 -58.68
N ALA A 1051 -30.64 10.57 -60.01
CA ALA A 1051 -29.54 10.54 -60.98
C ALA A 1051 -29.27 11.91 -61.65
N HIS A 1052 -29.76 13.00 -61.05
CA HIS A 1052 -29.61 14.34 -61.59
C HIS A 1052 -28.11 14.71 -61.73
N PRO A 1053 -27.71 15.47 -62.77
CA PRO A 1053 -26.31 15.81 -63.00
C PRO A 1053 -25.57 16.44 -61.82
N PHE A 1054 -26.25 17.28 -61.02
CA PHE A 1054 -25.67 17.88 -59.80
C PHE A 1054 -25.40 16.89 -58.67
N LEU A 1055 -25.99 15.69 -58.73
CA LEU A 1055 -25.78 14.60 -57.77
C LEU A 1055 -24.86 13.51 -58.36
N ARG A 1056 -24.21 13.76 -59.49
CA ARG A 1056 -23.24 12.82 -60.06
C ARG A 1056 -21.85 13.11 -59.52
N THR A 1057 -21.27 12.11 -58.88
CA THR A 1057 -19.87 12.13 -58.45
C THR A 1057 -18.91 12.16 -59.64
N SER A 1058 -19.21 11.41 -60.70
CA SER A 1058 -18.37 11.30 -61.90
C SER A 1058 -19.17 11.57 -63.18
N SER A 1059 -18.44 11.92 -64.24
CA SER A 1059 -19.04 12.11 -65.56
C SER A 1059 -19.31 10.79 -66.28
N THR A 1060 -18.50 9.76 -65.99
CA THR A 1060 -18.55 8.44 -66.65
C THR A 1060 -18.50 7.28 -65.65
N PHE A 1061 -19.02 6.12 -66.05
CA PHE A 1061 -18.98 4.90 -65.23
C PHE A 1061 -17.55 4.48 -64.93
N ASP A 1062 -16.67 4.46 -65.94
CA ASP A 1062 -15.28 3.99 -65.77
C ASP A 1062 -14.51 4.87 -64.77
N GLU A 1063 -14.74 6.19 -64.77
CA GLU A 1063 -14.16 7.12 -63.78
C GLU A 1063 -14.60 6.77 -62.34
N LEU A 1064 -15.89 6.55 -62.10
CA LEU A 1064 -16.39 6.17 -60.76
C LEU A 1064 -15.89 4.79 -60.33
N SER A 1065 -15.85 3.83 -61.26
CA SER A 1065 -15.32 2.50 -60.99
C SER A 1065 -13.83 2.54 -60.65
N HIS A 1066 -13.04 3.40 -61.30
CA HIS A 1066 -11.63 3.58 -60.98
C HIS A 1066 -11.45 4.21 -59.60
N ILE A 1067 -12.24 5.23 -59.25
CA ILE A 1067 -12.23 5.84 -57.92
C ILE A 1067 -12.57 4.79 -56.85
N LEU A 1068 -13.61 3.97 -57.07
CA LEU A 1068 -13.97 2.90 -56.13
C LEU A 1068 -12.82 1.90 -55.94
N LEU A 1069 -12.16 1.45 -57.01
CA LEU A 1069 -11.05 0.51 -56.91
C LEU A 1069 -9.86 1.10 -56.14
N ASP A 1070 -9.54 2.37 -56.37
CA ASP A 1070 -8.50 3.08 -55.62
C ASP A 1070 -8.83 3.17 -54.11
N GLN A 1071 -10.10 3.42 -53.77
CA GLN A 1071 -10.53 3.39 -52.37
C GLN A 1071 -10.50 1.99 -51.75
N ILE A 1072 -10.78 0.94 -52.54
CA ILE A 1072 -10.67 -0.45 -52.09
C ILE A 1072 -9.20 -0.82 -51.82
N ASP A 1073 -8.29 -0.40 -52.67
CA ASP A 1073 -6.84 -0.60 -52.46
C ASP A 1073 -6.37 0.17 -51.20
N GLY A 1074 -6.85 1.41 -51.03
CA GLY A 1074 -6.65 2.20 -49.82
C GLY A 1074 -7.19 1.51 -48.55
N LEU A 1075 -8.40 0.95 -48.61
CA LEU A 1075 -9.00 0.17 -47.52
C LEU A 1075 -8.14 -1.03 -47.15
N SER A 1076 -7.72 -1.82 -48.15
CA SER A 1076 -6.89 -3.01 -47.95
C SER A 1076 -5.53 -2.66 -47.35
N SER A 1077 -4.90 -1.57 -47.81
CA SER A 1077 -3.61 -1.11 -47.27
C SER A 1077 -3.74 -0.66 -45.81
N ASN A 1078 -4.67 0.24 -45.50
CA ASN A 1078 -4.84 0.75 -44.13
C ASN A 1078 -5.29 -0.35 -43.15
N TYR A 1079 -6.09 -1.31 -43.60
CA TYR A 1079 -6.46 -2.46 -42.77
C TYR A 1079 -5.26 -3.38 -42.48
N THR A 1080 -4.40 -3.60 -43.48
CA THR A 1080 -3.17 -4.39 -43.30
C THR A 1080 -2.23 -3.70 -42.32
N ASP A 1081 -2.04 -2.38 -42.45
CA ASP A 1081 -1.24 -1.59 -41.53
C ASP A 1081 -1.82 -1.62 -40.11
N LEU A 1082 -3.14 -1.50 -39.93
CA LEU A 1082 -3.78 -1.61 -38.62
C LEU A 1082 -3.50 -2.95 -37.92
N ILE A 1083 -3.60 -4.07 -38.65
CA ILE A 1083 -3.50 -5.41 -38.06
C ILE A 1083 -2.04 -5.86 -37.89
N PHE A 1084 -1.21 -5.65 -38.90
CA PHE A 1084 0.16 -6.18 -38.95
C PHE A 1084 1.23 -5.13 -38.64
N GLY A 1085 0.87 -3.86 -38.60
CA GLY A 1085 1.76 -2.74 -38.32
C GLY A 1085 2.74 -2.42 -39.45
N ASN A 1086 3.26 -1.19 -39.45
CA ASN A 1086 4.28 -0.70 -40.35
C ASN A 1086 5.57 -0.38 -39.58
N ILE A 1087 6.63 -1.15 -39.85
CA ILE A 1087 7.94 -1.03 -39.19
C ILE A 1087 8.57 0.37 -39.40
N ASN A 1088 8.17 1.09 -40.45
CA ASN A 1088 8.70 2.42 -40.75
C ASN A 1088 8.09 3.53 -39.87
N ILE A 1089 6.98 3.25 -39.17
CA ILE A 1089 6.26 4.23 -38.36
C ILE A 1089 6.54 3.92 -36.88
N PRO A 1090 7.02 4.92 -36.10
CA PRO A 1090 7.29 4.69 -34.69
C PRO A 1090 6.01 4.36 -33.93
N TYR A 1091 6.10 3.38 -33.01
CA TYR A 1091 4.99 2.87 -32.20
C TYR A 1091 3.88 2.12 -32.96
N ASP A 1092 4.04 1.92 -34.27
CA ASP A 1092 3.19 1.04 -35.04
C ASP A 1092 3.70 -0.40 -34.91
N THR A 1093 2.97 -1.24 -34.17
CA THR A 1093 3.35 -2.62 -33.89
C THR A 1093 2.18 -3.57 -34.17
N PRO A 1094 2.45 -4.79 -34.68
CA PRO A 1094 1.40 -5.76 -35.02
C PRO A 1094 0.47 -6.00 -33.84
N LEU A 1095 -0.84 -5.91 -34.07
CA LEU A 1095 -1.86 -6.12 -33.05
C LEU A 1095 -2.09 -7.60 -32.75
N VAL A 1096 -1.82 -8.47 -33.73
CA VAL A 1096 -2.08 -9.91 -33.64
C VAL A 1096 -1.25 -10.55 -32.52
N GLY A 1097 -1.92 -11.26 -31.61
CA GLY A 1097 -1.27 -11.99 -30.52
C GLY A 1097 -0.89 -11.14 -29.30
N ILE A 1098 -1.13 -9.82 -29.32
CA ILE A 1098 -0.94 -8.97 -28.14
C ILE A 1098 -2.15 -9.09 -27.19
N TYR A 1099 -3.36 -9.11 -27.74
CA TYR A 1099 -4.60 -9.05 -26.96
C TYR A 1099 -5.54 -10.22 -27.30
N PRO A 1100 -5.69 -11.22 -26.40
CA PRO A 1100 -6.52 -12.39 -26.66
C PRO A 1100 -8.00 -12.10 -26.91
N SER A 1101 -8.55 -11.02 -26.33
CA SER A 1101 -9.94 -10.60 -26.59
C SER A 1101 -10.10 -10.09 -28.01
N MET A 1102 -9.11 -9.34 -28.51
CA MET A 1102 -9.12 -8.81 -29.88
C MET A 1102 -8.92 -9.92 -30.91
N ASP A 1103 -8.01 -10.87 -30.64
CA ASP A 1103 -7.80 -12.04 -31.51
C ASP A 1103 -9.08 -12.87 -31.71
N LYS A 1104 -9.95 -12.94 -30.69
CA LYS A 1104 -11.26 -13.60 -30.79
C LYS A 1104 -12.20 -12.83 -31.71
N THR A 1105 -12.32 -11.51 -31.53
CA THR A 1105 -13.16 -10.65 -32.39
C THR A 1105 -12.69 -10.67 -33.85
N LEU A 1106 -11.38 -10.76 -34.09
CA LEU A 1106 -10.80 -10.89 -35.42
C LEU A 1106 -11.20 -12.20 -36.10
N LYS A 1107 -11.21 -13.33 -35.37
CA LYS A 1107 -11.40 -14.68 -35.94
C LYS A 1107 -12.84 -15.20 -35.90
N PHE A 1108 -13.51 -15.13 -34.76
CA PHE A 1108 -14.75 -15.88 -34.49
C PHE A 1108 -15.98 -14.98 -34.24
N GLY A 1109 -15.83 -13.66 -34.27
CA GLY A 1109 -16.89 -12.73 -33.90
C GLY A 1109 -17.06 -12.64 -32.38
N VAL A 1110 -18.29 -12.73 -31.87
CA VAL A 1110 -18.56 -12.59 -30.43
C VAL A 1110 -18.39 -13.92 -29.66
N SER A 1111 -18.61 -15.05 -30.31
CA SER A 1111 -18.52 -16.37 -29.68
C SER A 1111 -18.17 -17.47 -30.68
N ASP A 1112 -17.43 -18.49 -30.24
CA ASP A 1112 -17.11 -19.67 -31.04
C ASP A 1112 -18.37 -20.47 -31.46
N ASN A 1113 -19.47 -20.36 -30.70
CA ASN A 1113 -20.77 -20.96 -31.01
C ASN A 1113 -21.87 -19.88 -31.16
N CYS A 1114 -21.97 -19.29 -32.36
CA CYS A 1114 -22.89 -18.17 -32.59
C CYS A 1114 -24.37 -18.53 -32.37
N THR A 1115 -24.80 -19.75 -32.69
CA THR A 1115 -26.20 -20.16 -32.55
C THR A 1115 -26.65 -20.12 -31.09
N GLU A 1116 -25.78 -20.56 -30.18
CA GLU A 1116 -26.03 -20.49 -28.73
C GLU A 1116 -26.06 -19.04 -28.23
N TYR A 1117 -25.14 -18.19 -28.72
CA TYR A 1117 -25.11 -16.76 -28.37
C TYR A 1117 -26.38 -16.02 -28.81
N LEU A 1118 -26.86 -16.25 -30.03
CA LEU A 1118 -28.09 -15.63 -30.52
C LEU A 1118 -29.32 -16.10 -29.74
N GLN A 1119 -29.39 -17.39 -29.40
CA GLN A 1119 -30.46 -17.94 -28.56
C GLN A 1119 -30.44 -17.36 -27.14
N ALA A 1120 -29.27 -17.24 -26.52
CA ALA A 1120 -29.12 -16.68 -25.18
C ALA A 1120 -29.56 -15.21 -25.08
N ASN A 1121 -29.39 -14.45 -26.17
CA ASN A 1121 -29.72 -13.02 -26.23
C ASN A 1121 -31.05 -12.71 -26.94
N ASN A 1122 -31.86 -13.73 -27.27
CA ASN A 1122 -33.12 -13.58 -28.00
C ASN A 1122 -33.00 -12.85 -29.35
N PHE A 1123 -31.89 -13.03 -30.06
CA PHE A 1123 -31.69 -12.49 -31.40
C PHE A 1123 -32.19 -13.47 -32.46
N THR A 1124 -32.93 -12.96 -33.46
CA THR A 1124 -33.36 -13.75 -34.61
C THR A 1124 -32.19 -14.09 -35.52
N PHE A 1125 -32.12 -15.32 -36.02
CA PHE A 1125 -31.09 -15.70 -36.99
C PHE A 1125 -31.43 -15.12 -38.36
N ASN A 1126 -30.82 -13.98 -38.72
CA ASN A 1126 -30.97 -13.31 -40.02
C ASN A 1126 -29.61 -12.84 -40.55
N VAL A 1127 -29.55 -12.39 -41.81
CA VAL A 1127 -28.31 -11.94 -42.46
C VAL A 1127 -27.58 -10.86 -41.63
N GLN A 1128 -28.32 -9.90 -41.07
CA GLN A 1128 -27.75 -8.79 -40.31
C GLN A 1128 -27.12 -9.27 -38.99
N ASN A 1129 -27.80 -10.11 -38.22
CA ASN A 1129 -27.30 -10.65 -36.96
C ASN A 1129 -26.16 -11.66 -37.18
N TYR A 1130 -26.22 -12.42 -38.27
CA TYR A 1130 -25.13 -13.29 -38.68
C TYR A 1130 -23.85 -12.48 -38.94
N TYR A 1131 -23.96 -11.39 -39.70
CA TYR A 1131 -22.85 -10.46 -39.91
C TYR A 1131 -22.43 -9.78 -38.61
N SER A 1132 -23.31 -9.24 -37.79
CA SER A 1132 -22.94 -8.54 -36.56
C SER A 1132 -22.26 -9.42 -35.50
N TYR A 1133 -22.66 -10.69 -35.37
CA TYR A 1133 -22.25 -11.50 -34.20
C TYR A 1133 -21.46 -12.78 -34.54
N CYS A 1134 -21.68 -13.40 -35.70
CA CYS A 1134 -21.15 -14.75 -35.99
C CYS A 1134 -19.82 -14.79 -36.75
N ILE A 1135 -19.47 -13.71 -37.45
CA ILE A 1135 -18.30 -13.68 -38.33
C ILE A 1135 -17.18 -12.86 -37.68
N GLY A 1136 -15.91 -13.23 -37.84
CA GLY A 1136 -14.78 -12.38 -37.48
C GLY A 1136 -14.60 -11.15 -38.38
N VAL A 1137 -13.90 -10.11 -37.89
CA VAL A 1137 -13.60 -8.91 -38.70
C VAL A 1137 -12.77 -9.26 -39.94
N GLU A 1138 -11.83 -10.20 -39.83
CA GLU A 1138 -10.91 -10.57 -40.92
C GLU A 1138 -11.65 -11.13 -42.12
N TYR A 1139 -12.52 -12.12 -41.90
CA TYR A 1139 -13.33 -12.71 -42.97
C TYR A 1139 -14.30 -11.68 -43.56
N MET A 1140 -14.95 -10.88 -42.71
CA MET A 1140 -15.89 -9.85 -43.17
C MET A 1140 -15.23 -8.77 -44.03
N MET A 1141 -14.02 -8.33 -43.67
CA MET A 1141 -13.25 -7.36 -44.44
C MET A 1141 -12.85 -7.93 -45.81
N SER A 1142 -12.34 -9.16 -45.85
CA SER A 1142 -11.94 -9.83 -47.10
C SER A 1142 -13.12 -10.05 -48.05
N GLU A 1143 -14.26 -10.51 -47.51
CA GLU A 1143 -15.50 -10.63 -48.26
C GLU A 1143 -15.96 -9.26 -48.78
N PHE A 1144 -16.03 -8.24 -47.92
CA PHE A 1144 -16.48 -6.90 -48.34
C PHE A 1144 -15.64 -6.32 -49.48
N VAL A 1145 -14.31 -6.42 -49.42
CA VAL A 1145 -13.39 -5.96 -50.48
C VAL A 1145 -13.63 -6.73 -51.77
N SER A 1146 -13.66 -8.06 -51.71
CA SER A 1146 -13.83 -8.90 -52.91
C SER A 1146 -15.22 -8.74 -53.54
N THR A 1147 -16.27 -8.65 -52.73
CA THR A 1147 -17.64 -8.47 -53.20
C THR A 1147 -17.87 -7.07 -53.75
N SER A 1148 -17.25 -6.03 -53.19
CA SER A 1148 -17.34 -4.67 -53.75
C SER A 1148 -16.81 -4.61 -55.19
N SER A 1149 -15.66 -5.23 -55.46
CA SER A 1149 -15.11 -5.34 -56.82
C SER A 1149 -16.00 -6.16 -57.76
N LYS A 1150 -16.52 -7.30 -57.29
CA LYS A 1150 -17.47 -8.14 -58.04
C LYS A 1150 -18.74 -7.35 -58.41
N VAL A 1151 -19.33 -6.64 -57.46
CA VAL A 1151 -20.56 -5.87 -57.64
C VAL A 1151 -20.35 -4.70 -58.60
N SER A 1152 -19.18 -4.03 -58.55
CA SER A 1152 -18.82 -3.02 -59.54
C SER A 1152 -18.82 -3.58 -60.97
N GLU A 1153 -18.16 -4.73 -61.19
CA GLU A 1153 -18.13 -5.40 -62.50
C GLU A 1153 -19.51 -5.89 -62.95
N LEU A 1154 -20.35 -6.40 -62.04
CA LEU A 1154 -21.73 -6.76 -62.34
C LEU A 1154 -22.54 -5.53 -62.78
N THR A 1155 -22.35 -4.39 -62.12
CA THR A 1155 -22.99 -3.13 -62.49
C THR A 1155 -22.52 -2.64 -63.86
N LYS A 1156 -21.22 -2.78 -64.16
CA LYS A 1156 -20.65 -2.46 -65.47
C LYS A 1156 -21.27 -3.28 -66.59
N LYS A 1157 -21.38 -4.60 -66.38
CA LYS A 1157 -22.04 -5.52 -67.32
C LYS A 1157 -23.48 -5.09 -67.52
N PHE A 1158 -24.23 -4.89 -66.43
CA PHE A 1158 -25.62 -4.45 -66.48
C PHE A 1158 -25.78 -3.14 -67.27
N TYR A 1159 -24.99 -2.11 -66.95
CA TYR A 1159 -25.02 -0.81 -67.62
C TYR A 1159 -24.75 -0.91 -69.13
N LYS A 1160 -23.75 -1.70 -69.54
CA LYS A 1160 -23.47 -1.94 -70.96
C LYS A 1160 -24.62 -2.65 -71.65
N TYR A 1161 -25.15 -3.67 -71.00
CA TYR A 1161 -26.25 -4.44 -71.56
C TYR A 1161 -27.53 -3.60 -71.65
N GLN A 1162 -27.78 -2.62 -70.74
CA GLN A 1162 -29.00 -1.77 -70.60
C GLN A 1162 -29.53 -1.23 -71.94
N SER A 1163 -28.64 -1.10 -72.92
CA SER A 1163 -28.91 -0.72 -74.30
C SER A 1163 -29.61 -1.78 -75.19
N THR A 1164 -29.83 -3.04 -74.75
CA THR A 1164 -30.17 -4.19 -75.64
C THR A 1164 -31.41 -5.07 -75.25
N ASN A 1165 -32.39 -4.56 -74.48
CA ASN A 1165 -33.63 -5.21 -73.96
C ASN A 1165 -33.43 -6.20 -72.79
N PHE A 1166 -34.20 -6.01 -71.69
CA PHE A 1166 -33.98 -6.67 -70.38
C PHE A 1166 -35.15 -7.45 -69.79
N THR A 1167 -34.80 -8.35 -68.87
CA THR A 1167 -35.72 -9.05 -67.96
C THR A 1167 -35.70 -8.47 -66.54
N MET A 1168 -36.86 -8.43 -65.89
CA MET A 1168 -37.06 -7.97 -64.50
C MET A 1168 -36.16 -8.66 -63.46
N GLN A 1169 -35.79 -9.92 -63.73
CA GLN A 1169 -35.04 -10.76 -62.81
C GLN A 1169 -33.59 -10.25 -62.60
N GLU A 1170 -32.97 -9.69 -63.64
CA GLU A 1170 -31.57 -9.23 -63.64
C GLU A 1170 -31.35 -7.95 -62.79
N ILE A 1171 -32.34 -7.05 -62.76
CA ILE A 1171 -32.30 -5.84 -61.91
C ILE A 1171 -32.43 -6.22 -60.45
N SER A 1172 -33.31 -7.18 -60.14
CA SER A 1172 -33.48 -7.68 -58.77
C SER A 1172 -32.21 -8.30 -58.22
N THR A 1173 -31.51 -9.10 -59.03
CA THR A 1173 -30.24 -9.71 -58.61
C THR A 1173 -29.17 -8.66 -58.38
N LEU A 1174 -29.08 -7.65 -59.25
CA LEU A 1174 -28.13 -6.56 -59.10
C LEU A 1174 -28.40 -5.75 -57.82
N PHE A 1175 -29.64 -5.34 -57.58
CA PHE A 1175 -30.01 -4.60 -56.37
C PHE A 1175 -29.65 -5.37 -55.10
N PHE A 1176 -29.98 -6.68 -55.05
CA PHE A 1176 -29.69 -7.49 -53.87
C PHE A 1176 -28.19 -7.72 -53.63
N GLU A 1177 -27.37 -7.83 -54.68
CA GLU A 1177 -25.90 -7.90 -54.54
C GLU A 1177 -25.33 -6.58 -53.99
N HIS A 1178 -25.88 -5.43 -54.39
CA HIS A 1178 -25.54 -4.13 -53.78
C HIS A 1178 -26.00 -4.03 -52.32
N TYR A 1179 -27.25 -4.38 -52.05
CA TYR A 1179 -27.83 -4.38 -50.70
C TYR A 1179 -27.05 -5.28 -49.75
N THR A 1180 -26.69 -6.50 -50.17
CA THR A 1180 -25.94 -7.43 -49.33
C THR A 1180 -24.52 -6.94 -49.03
N ASN A 1181 -23.85 -6.31 -50.00
CA ASN A 1181 -22.56 -5.68 -49.75
C ASN A 1181 -22.67 -4.52 -48.75
N GLN A 1182 -23.74 -3.72 -48.85
CA GLN A 1182 -24.00 -2.65 -47.90
C GLN A 1182 -24.44 -3.17 -46.51
N ALA A 1183 -25.15 -4.29 -46.46
CA ALA A 1183 -25.50 -4.96 -45.21
C ALA A 1183 -24.25 -5.50 -44.48
N ARG A 1184 -23.11 -5.68 -45.18
CA ARG A 1184 -21.80 -5.99 -44.57
C ARG A 1184 -21.07 -4.75 -44.05
N SER A 1185 -21.16 -3.62 -44.75
CA SER A 1185 -20.36 -2.44 -44.40
C SER A 1185 -20.69 -1.87 -43.02
N TYR A 1186 -21.97 -1.84 -42.63
CA TYR A 1186 -22.37 -1.30 -41.33
C TYR A 1186 -21.94 -2.18 -40.13
N PRO A 1187 -22.22 -3.50 -40.09
CA PRO A 1187 -21.66 -4.39 -39.08
C PRO A 1187 -20.13 -4.37 -39.04
N LEU A 1188 -19.46 -4.22 -40.18
CA LEU A 1188 -18.00 -4.10 -40.25
C LEU A 1188 -17.52 -2.83 -39.53
N SER A 1189 -18.12 -1.67 -39.81
CA SER A 1189 -17.80 -0.41 -39.12
C SER A 1189 -18.05 -0.50 -37.61
N LEU A 1190 -19.18 -1.08 -37.20
CA LEU A 1190 -19.49 -1.29 -35.78
C LEU A 1190 -18.46 -2.19 -35.08
N LYS A 1191 -18.03 -3.27 -35.74
CA LYS A 1191 -17.00 -4.15 -35.18
C LYS A 1191 -15.65 -3.49 -35.11
N LEU A 1192 -15.28 -2.69 -36.10
CA LEU A 1192 -14.05 -1.91 -36.07
C LEU A 1192 -14.10 -0.83 -34.97
N ALA A 1193 -15.24 -0.18 -34.75
CA ALA A 1193 -15.44 0.76 -33.65
C ALA A 1193 -15.37 0.03 -32.29
N SER A 1194 -15.98 -1.15 -32.17
CA SER A 1194 -15.87 -2.01 -30.97
C SER A 1194 -14.42 -2.49 -30.75
N PHE A 1195 -13.71 -2.81 -31.83
CA PHE A 1195 -12.29 -3.17 -31.80
C PHE A 1195 -11.42 -2.00 -31.31
N MET A 1196 -11.70 -0.77 -31.74
CA MET A 1196 -11.05 0.45 -31.22
C MET A 1196 -11.38 0.71 -29.74
N GLN A 1197 -12.63 0.52 -29.34
CA GLN A 1197 -13.05 0.66 -27.93
C GLN A 1197 -12.37 -0.37 -27.03
N GLU A 1198 -12.30 -1.63 -27.46
CA GLU A 1198 -11.60 -2.70 -26.74
C GLU A 1198 -10.11 -2.39 -26.60
N PHE A 1199 -9.54 -1.77 -27.61
CA PHE A 1199 -8.14 -1.36 -27.60
C PHE A 1199 -7.89 -0.17 -26.66
N ALA A 1200 -8.76 0.85 -26.66
CA ALA A 1200 -8.76 1.91 -25.66
C ALA A 1200 -8.92 1.37 -24.24
N ARG A 1201 -9.77 0.34 -24.07
CA ARG A 1201 -10.03 -0.34 -22.80
C ARG A 1201 -8.80 -1.05 -22.27
N VAL A 1202 -8.19 -1.94 -23.05
CA VAL A 1202 -7.04 -2.75 -22.60
C VAL A 1202 -5.82 -1.88 -22.32
N SER A 1203 -5.58 -0.87 -23.15
CA SER A 1203 -4.45 0.04 -22.97
C SER A 1203 -4.63 1.02 -21.81
N SER A 1204 -5.85 1.16 -21.29
CA SER A 1204 -6.14 1.98 -20.11
C SER A 1204 -5.86 1.27 -18.77
N GLU A 1205 -5.43 0.00 -18.79
CA GLU A 1205 -5.18 -0.80 -17.59
C GLU A 1205 -3.83 -0.45 -16.94
N ILE A 1206 -3.85 0.29 -15.82
CA ILE A 1206 -2.63 0.73 -15.14
C ILE A 1206 -2.10 -0.35 -14.17
N GLN A 1207 -0.83 -0.70 -14.38
CA GLN A 1207 0.13 -1.48 -13.57
C GLN A 1207 0.22 -1.39 -12.03
N LEU A 1208 -0.46 -0.48 -11.31
CA LEU A 1208 0.10 0.16 -10.09
C LEU A 1208 0.37 -0.75 -8.87
N CYS A 1209 -0.26 -1.92 -8.80
CA CYS A 1209 -0.27 -2.71 -7.57
C CYS A 1209 1.09 -3.32 -7.21
N PHE A 1210 1.92 -3.71 -8.19
CA PHE A 1210 3.17 -4.41 -7.89
C PHE A 1210 4.24 -3.47 -7.29
N CYS A 1211 4.34 -2.24 -7.79
CA CYS A 1211 5.31 -1.27 -7.29
C CYS A 1211 4.94 -0.72 -5.91
N ILE A 1212 3.64 -0.53 -5.62
CA ILE A 1212 3.17 -0.13 -4.29
C ILE A 1212 3.56 -1.19 -3.25
N VAL A 1213 3.32 -2.47 -3.56
CA VAL A 1213 3.69 -3.59 -2.67
C VAL A 1213 5.20 -3.64 -2.42
N ILE A 1214 6.04 -3.47 -3.46
CA ILE A 1214 7.51 -3.44 -3.30
C ILE A 1214 7.98 -2.23 -2.50
N TYR A 1215 7.40 -1.05 -2.70
CA TYR A 1215 7.69 0.14 -1.90
C TYR A 1215 7.45 -0.12 -0.41
N TYR A 1216 6.33 -0.75 -0.07
CA TYR A 1216 6.06 -1.19 1.29
C TYR A 1216 7.11 -2.18 1.77
N PHE A 1217 7.40 -3.25 1.04
CA PHE A 1217 8.42 -4.22 1.45
C PHE A 1217 9.79 -3.57 1.73
N GLY A 1218 10.20 -2.59 0.93
CA GLY A 1218 11.44 -1.83 1.13
C GLY A 1218 11.45 -1.02 2.43
N TYR A 1219 10.38 -0.25 2.70
CA TYR A 1219 10.25 0.50 3.95
C TYR A 1219 10.06 -0.39 5.17
N LEU A 1220 9.36 -1.52 5.01
CA LEU A 1220 9.11 -2.52 6.05
C LEU A 1220 10.39 -3.26 6.47
N TYR A 1221 11.21 -3.65 5.50
CA TYR A 1221 12.52 -4.24 5.79
C TYR A 1221 13.42 -3.26 6.55
N PHE A 1222 13.36 -1.98 6.17
CA PHE A 1222 14.09 -0.91 6.84
C PHE A 1222 13.62 -0.64 8.27
N PHE A 1223 12.30 -0.57 8.51
CA PHE A 1223 11.75 -0.34 9.86
C PHE A 1223 12.06 -1.50 10.81
N ASN A 1224 12.14 -2.73 10.31
CA ASN A 1224 12.56 -3.89 11.12
C ASN A 1224 14.07 -3.95 11.39
N PHE A 1225 14.89 -3.25 10.59
CA PHE A 1225 16.34 -3.15 10.78
C PHE A 1225 16.74 -2.09 11.82
N LEU A 1226 15.89 -1.05 11.97
CA LEU A 1226 15.98 -0.01 13.01
C LEU A 1226 15.57 -0.55 14.38
#